data_AF-A0A9W8RT60-F1
#
_entry.id   AF-A0A9W8RT60-F1
#
_cell.length_a   1.000
_cell.length_b   1.000
_cell.length_c   1.000
_cell.angle_alpha   90.00
_cell.angle_beta   90.00
_cell.angle_gamma   90.00
#
_symmetry.space_group_name_H-M   'P 1'
#
loop_
_entity.id
_entity.type
_entity.pdbx_description
1 polymer ?
#
loop_
_entity_poly.entity_id
_entity_poly.type
_entity_poly.pdbx_seq_one_letter_code
_entity_poly.pdbx_strand_id
1 'polypeptide(L)'
;MSTTLEPGLLLQAVFHHVVLPPKLPSKNDVDNVALAYDLGRRLQRALAKFNDDGDHDAWSILVNSMKATAILNQGHLISHELVEAFQGIASGRTNIWLTLFITQQNSALLIHRDDIEGTVVFEAFQTAAPVKDVLAAKHGLTGEFPHRSVRVPFSVFNDMSFLRNLSQFLGQASYESFDQFAAKASKGGQSIAETRNSTDPALVIEMLMSLLEGLGSGLEVQSVRKKVRDDVVLGLSEVPWRRSPYWLVLRVALRRMLRELLDHKCAGMGRVYYKFILCAMLAELLKDSVEHLHPEMTLQLRAKLCRRMAKLKTDSAACSSSLRQLYNELFASTSGEFGDVVKYATERISLQWDDFKARVARRIPTLPRRVPDADLYMRLDNSGAFLISQLSQKASFPFRRISPDLPHLQEGTVLKVGRLADRYISLQDSENTTATRITTTSKQPQELCKLLSRGIMDLLTDVGDTFNQDSVLMSRHLLRLFELWTRMDEVATSICPLLKDYHPLFIPDALDVLCLMTRDEMVRLLGVQQYIRNRVASHKRSLGTIFDNPRKGSSFPAQFVSSTLAGSQILMTATLIDKASLRARESTLSELESLTKKYDSLTQSLNDLTCTCTVSSTGKKTTNGCRRCPKFWQRKKLKISVHEDFLPSTDTDQRNAQRAAILLELLIPEYLTAYRAATWRLYLLGITVHSSTKGIPKLLLDDITNLKKFSQKVDGTFTLASRKKSFRQTHYGKLKLPKTPDQVAFRFGAEMSYYDTVSGLWADELPKVPWYQHLLGPWLPQGIPDPYETPRGVLDMLLHRPSSYDIVASESMRSQSLSGNDFCSFQRAVSARGRRWLEILKEMAASNFDFSSRATNSFFHRLAMQAGPAVLEEGVLREVHWVFNSESFCDRLKERLEAWMDTMDQNRRQVDLMSTVVIFSLRLYHLCPQSFATHAHELLLRVRSVTSNWILQLQHEVRSTPDGDMAGKAATLAFWAALVCRQTFWGCSGHGDFEATVLRDDPLPFFRSSIALQENLLDNLDRLPPHLRSLLVQDMSASYQMRSIVEKWAESDIGLVEKAIDETWANASDLTKRSYSPWKRLTGKNSWWISSETAPNGSIAPQRVHYHLLQGHLLVDDKPLGRLPLEISDDESMRELFEGRHLLTRPSGLLDYQILAEMEGHQVHVGIRDGRITVKALFRGSLLQFVP
;
A
#
# COMPACT_ATOMS: atom_id res chain seq x y z
N MET A 1 45.43 8.20 -10.42
CA MET A 1 44.09 8.22 -11.05
C MET A 1 43.75 9.66 -11.40
N SER A 2 43.94 10.00 -12.68
CA SER A 2 43.62 11.30 -13.26
C SER A 2 42.10 11.35 -13.46
N THR A 3 41.40 12.07 -12.60
CA THR A 3 39.94 12.33 -12.73
C THR A 3 39.77 13.78 -13.12
N THR A 4 40.09 14.11 -14.36
CA THR A 4 39.69 15.38 -14.96
C THR A 4 38.21 15.28 -15.30
N LEU A 5 37.36 16.10 -14.68
CA LEU A 5 35.99 16.29 -15.16
C LEU A 5 36.05 16.67 -16.64
N GLU A 6 35.12 16.14 -17.45
CA GLU A 6 34.91 16.67 -18.79
C GLU A 6 34.60 18.18 -18.70
N PRO A 7 35.12 19.02 -19.62
CA PRO A 7 34.95 20.47 -19.56
C PRO A 7 33.50 20.93 -19.35
N GLY A 8 32.52 20.21 -19.92
CA GLY A 8 31.09 20.47 -19.76
C GLY A 8 30.56 20.26 -18.33
N LEU A 9 31.05 19.24 -17.61
CA LEU A 9 30.63 18.96 -16.23
C LEU A 9 31.17 20.02 -15.25
N LEU A 10 32.40 20.51 -15.47
CA LEU A 10 32.99 21.58 -14.64
C LEU A 10 32.22 22.89 -14.84
N LEU A 11 31.89 23.23 -16.09
CA LEU A 11 31.09 24.42 -16.41
C LEU A 11 29.70 24.35 -15.75
N GLN A 12 29.09 23.16 -15.73
CA GLN A 12 27.81 22.93 -15.07
C GLN A 12 27.92 23.12 -13.53
N ALA A 13 28.98 22.62 -12.90
CA ALA A 13 29.22 22.83 -11.46
C ALA A 13 29.40 24.32 -11.13
N VAL A 14 30.20 25.05 -11.92
CA VAL A 14 30.40 26.50 -11.80
C VAL A 14 29.07 27.24 -11.92
N PHE A 15 28.23 26.85 -12.89
CA PHE A 15 26.88 27.37 -13.05
C PHE A 15 26.06 27.17 -11.76
N HIS A 16 26.03 25.98 -11.18
CA HIS A 16 25.24 25.72 -9.95
C HIS A 16 25.68 26.62 -8.79
N HIS A 17 26.99 26.83 -8.60
CA HIS A 17 27.50 27.65 -7.49
C HIS A 17 27.35 29.17 -7.72
N VAL A 18 27.47 29.65 -8.95
CA VAL A 18 27.34 31.08 -9.28
C VAL A 18 25.86 31.48 -9.45
N VAL A 19 25.10 30.69 -10.20
CA VAL A 19 23.70 30.95 -10.57
C VAL A 19 22.73 30.54 -9.47
N LEU A 20 22.97 29.42 -8.79
CA LEU A 20 22.06 28.86 -7.78
C LEU A 20 20.62 28.72 -8.35
N PRO A 21 20.42 27.85 -9.36
CA PRO A 21 19.11 27.66 -9.99
C PRO A 21 18.10 26.98 -9.04
N PRO A 22 16.79 26.97 -9.36
CA PRO A 22 15.77 26.30 -8.55
C PRO A 22 16.00 24.79 -8.37
N LYS A 23 16.55 24.12 -9.41
CA LYS A 23 16.89 22.70 -9.36
C LYS A 23 18.39 22.54 -9.13
N LEU A 24 18.76 22.14 -7.92
CA LEU A 24 20.15 21.95 -7.51
C LEU A 24 20.57 20.46 -7.55
N PRO A 25 21.87 20.17 -7.69
CA PRO A 25 22.38 18.81 -7.61
C PRO A 25 22.11 18.15 -6.26
N SER A 26 22.00 16.82 -6.26
CA SER A 26 21.81 16.01 -5.05
C SER A 26 23.07 15.27 -4.59
N LYS A 27 24.16 15.41 -5.36
CA LYS A 27 25.51 14.87 -5.08
C LYS A 27 26.50 16.03 -5.00
N ASN A 28 27.46 15.93 -4.09
CA ASN A 28 28.53 16.92 -3.97
C ASN A 28 29.51 16.82 -5.16
N ASP A 29 30.10 17.95 -5.54
CA ASP A 29 31.02 18.03 -6.68
C ASP A 29 32.34 17.29 -6.39
N VAL A 30 32.79 16.45 -7.34
CA VAL A 30 33.88 15.47 -7.12
C VAL A 30 35.26 16.12 -7.08
N ASP A 31 35.47 17.24 -7.80
CA ASP A 31 36.74 17.97 -7.87
C ASP A 31 36.60 19.43 -7.40
N ASN A 32 36.71 19.63 -6.08
CA ASN A 32 36.67 20.96 -5.46
C ASN A 32 37.83 21.88 -5.90
N VAL A 33 38.95 21.33 -6.37
CA VAL A 33 40.13 22.14 -6.74
C VAL A 33 39.93 22.78 -8.11
N ALA A 34 39.50 22.00 -9.11
CA ALA A 34 39.18 22.53 -10.44
C ALA A 34 38.06 23.59 -10.38
N LEU A 35 37.04 23.35 -9.56
CA LEU A 35 35.96 24.32 -9.32
C LEU A 35 36.48 25.61 -8.69
N ALA A 36 37.29 25.52 -7.62
CA ALA A 36 37.85 26.70 -6.96
C ALA A 36 38.72 27.52 -7.92
N TYR A 37 39.53 26.83 -8.73
CA TYR A 37 40.37 27.45 -9.74
C TYR A 37 39.55 28.21 -10.79
N ASP A 38 38.52 27.58 -11.37
CA ASP A 38 37.69 28.20 -12.40
C ASP A 38 36.91 29.41 -11.87
N LEU A 39 36.37 29.32 -10.63
CA LEU A 39 35.72 30.44 -9.95
C LEU A 39 36.67 31.64 -9.75
N GLY A 40 37.91 31.37 -9.32
CA GLY A 40 38.93 32.41 -9.14
C GLY A 40 39.34 33.05 -10.46
N ARG A 41 39.63 32.23 -11.48
CA ARG A 41 40.05 32.67 -12.81
C ARG A 41 38.98 33.54 -13.50
N ARG A 42 37.70 33.14 -13.44
CA ARG A 42 36.59 33.91 -13.99
C ARG A 42 36.44 35.27 -13.31
N LEU A 43 36.60 35.31 -11.99
CA LEU A 43 36.53 36.57 -11.25
C LEU A 43 37.70 37.51 -11.60
N GLN A 44 38.90 36.96 -11.80
CA GLN A 44 40.07 37.74 -12.26
C GLN A 44 39.90 38.32 -13.65
N ARG A 45 39.37 37.54 -14.61
CA ARG A 45 39.08 38.03 -15.97
C ARG A 45 38.06 39.15 -15.95
N ALA A 46 36.99 38.98 -15.17
CA ALA A 46 35.97 40.00 -14.99
C ALA A 46 36.54 41.27 -14.33
N LEU A 47 37.46 41.13 -13.37
CA LEU A 47 38.13 42.26 -12.71
C LEU A 47 39.04 43.04 -13.67
N ALA A 48 39.80 42.34 -14.51
CA ALA A 48 40.76 42.94 -15.44
C ALA A 48 40.11 43.90 -16.45
N LYS A 49 38.81 43.79 -16.70
CA LYS A 49 38.05 44.69 -17.58
C LYS A 49 37.89 46.11 -17.05
N PHE A 50 38.14 46.33 -15.76
CA PHE A 50 37.98 47.64 -15.10
C PHE A 50 39.32 48.26 -14.70
N ASN A 51 40.45 47.71 -15.19
CA ASN A 51 41.80 48.09 -14.77
C ASN A 51 42.23 49.50 -15.25
N ASP A 52 41.50 50.08 -16.21
CA ASP A 52 41.77 51.39 -16.79
C ASP A 52 40.90 52.52 -16.17
N ASP A 53 40.07 52.21 -15.17
CA ASP A 53 39.18 53.18 -14.51
C ASP A 53 39.90 53.96 -13.39
N GLY A 54 40.64 55.01 -13.77
CA GLY A 54 41.03 56.13 -12.89
C GLY A 54 42.21 55.92 -11.93
N ASP A 55 42.11 55.00 -10.97
CA ASP A 55 43.13 54.77 -9.92
C ASP A 55 43.98 53.52 -10.20
N HIS A 56 44.99 53.67 -11.05
CA HIS A 56 45.85 52.57 -11.45
C HIS A 56 46.54 51.85 -10.28
N ASP A 57 46.83 52.54 -9.19
CA ASP A 57 47.49 51.93 -8.02
C ASP A 57 46.51 51.03 -7.25
N ALA A 58 45.30 51.53 -6.96
CA ALA A 58 44.26 50.73 -6.31
C ALA A 58 43.87 49.49 -7.15
N TRP A 59 43.75 49.64 -8.48
CA TRP A 59 43.44 48.52 -9.37
C TRP A 59 44.58 47.51 -9.50
N SER A 60 45.83 47.99 -9.56
CA SER A 60 47.02 47.12 -9.54
C SER A 60 47.06 46.27 -8.26
N ILE A 61 46.82 46.88 -7.10
CA ILE A 61 46.72 46.18 -5.81
C ILE A 61 45.60 45.14 -5.87
N LEU A 62 44.39 45.50 -6.32
CA LEU A 62 43.25 44.59 -6.42
C LEU A 62 43.53 43.38 -7.32
N VAL A 63 44.04 43.62 -8.53
CA VAL A 63 44.32 42.56 -9.52
C VAL A 63 45.41 41.62 -8.99
N ASN A 64 46.48 42.16 -8.41
CA ASN A 64 47.57 41.36 -7.84
C ASN A 64 47.13 40.58 -6.59
N SER A 65 46.29 41.18 -5.74
CA SER A 65 45.69 40.53 -4.56
C SER A 65 44.80 39.35 -4.94
N MET A 66 43.97 39.52 -5.97
CA MET A 66 43.10 38.45 -6.48
C MET A 66 43.89 37.36 -7.23
N LYS A 67 45.01 37.72 -7.88
CA LYS A 67 45.98 36.76 -8.43
C LYS A 67 46.61 35.91 -7.34
N ALA A 68 47.18 36.52 -6.31
CA ALA A 68 47.76 35.83 -5.17
C ALA A 68 46.74 34.92 -4.45
N THR A 69 45.53 35.45 -4.21
CA THR A 69 44.42 34.71 -3.60
C THR A 69 44.07 33.46 -4.42
N ALA A 70 43.95 33.57 -5.74
CA ALA A 70 43.60 32.41 -6.55
C ALA A 70 44.74 31.39 -6.68
N ILE A 71 46.01 31.78 -6.48
CA ILE A 71 47.16 30.86 -6.52
C ILE A 71 47.27 30.08 -5.21
N LEU A 72 47.21 30.76 -4.07
CA LEU A 72 47.42 30.13 -2.76
C LEU A 72 46.28 29.21 -2.34
N ASN A 73 45.08 29.40 -2.89
CA ASN A 73 43.90 28.58 -2.58
C ASN A 73 43.64 27.46 -3.60
N GLN A 74 44.64 27.07 -4.41
CA GLN A 74 44.56 25.93 -5.36
C GLN A 74 44.77 24.58 -4.65
N GLY A 75 43.97 24.32 -3.61
CA GLY A 75 44.06 23.14 -2.77
C GLY A 75 44.38 23.47 -1.31
N HIS A 76 45.30 22.72 -0.72
CA HIS A 76 45.74 22.93 0.67
C HIS A 76 46.80 24.02 0.74
N LEU A 77 46.79 24.81 1.81
CA LEU A 77 47.77 25.86 2.04
C LEU A 77 49.16 25.24 2.29
N ILE A 78 50.17 25.72 1.58
CA ILE A 78 51.55 25.22 1.67
C ILE A 78 52.37 26.21 2.50
N SER A 79 52.96 25.73 3.60
CA SER A 79 53.65 26.59 4.57
C SER A 79 54.80 27.41 3.96
N HIS A 80 55.57 26.87 3.02
CA HIS A 80 56.65 27.63 2.38
C HIS A 80 56.13 28.79 1.52
N GLU A 81 55.08 28.56 0.72
CA GLU A 81 54.44 29.59 -0.11
C GLU A 81 53.81 30.69 0.77
N LEU A 82 53.25 30.31 1.93
CA LEU A 82 52.74 31.26 2.92
C LEU A 82 53.86 32.12 3.53
N VAL A 83 55.01 31.53 3.90
CA VAL A 83 56.14 32.29 4.43
C VAL A 83 56.62 33.32 3.41
N GLU A 84 56.77 32.93 2.15
CA GLU A 84 57.21 33.82 1.07
C GLU A 84 56.20 34.97 0.84
N ALA A 85 54.90 34.65 0.82
CA ALA A 85 53.84 35.65 0.71
C ALA A 85 53.81 36.61 1.92
N PHE A 86 53.95 36.10 3.14
CA PHE A 86 54.00 36.92 4.35
C PHE A 86 55.25 37.80 4.38
N GLN A 87 56.41 37.30 3.94
CA GLN A 87 57.63 38.10 3.80
C GLN A 87 57.46 39.26 2.79
N GLY A 88 56.73 39.02 1.70
CA GLY A 88 56.38 40.08 0.74
C GLY A 88 55.58 41.22 1.37
N ILE A 89 54.60 40.88 2.23
CA ILE A 89 53.80 41.84 3.01
C ILE A 89 54.66 42.53 4.08
N ALA A 90 55.46 41.76 4.81
CA ALA A 90 56.36 42.24 5.87
C ALA A 90 57.39 43.27 5.37
N SER A 91 57.97 43.01 4.20
CA SER A 91 59.00 43.85 3.60
C SER A 91 58.47 45.03 2.77
N GLY A 92 57.15 45.11 2.55
CA GLY A 92 56.53 46.11 1.67
C GLY A 92 56.87 45.93 0.18
N ARG A 93 57.59 44.86 -0.20
CA ARG A 93 57.97 44.57 -1.60
C ARG A 93 56.75 44.29 -2.48
N THR A 94 55.69 43.76 -1.89
CA THR A 94 54.42 43.48 -2.58
C THR A 94 53.28 44.16 -1.84
N ASN A 95 52.76 45.27 -2.38
CA ASN A 95 51.57 45.91 -1.86
C ASN A 95 50.32 45.14 -2.32
N ILE A 96 49.97 44.07 -1.58
CA ILE A 96 48.84 43.17 -1.88
C ILE A 96 48.06 42.80 -0.61
N TRP A 97 46.78 42.50 -0.80
CA TRP A 97 45.89 41.91 0.20
C TRP A 97 45.79 40.40 -0.02
N LEU A 98 46.13 39.63 0.99
CA LEU A 98 46.20 38.18 0.94
C LEU A 98 44.96 37.54 1.54
N THR A 99 44.21 36.77 0.74
CA THR A 99 43.06 36.02 1.25
C THR A 99 43.38 34.52 1.31
N LEU A 100 43.25 33.92 2.49
CA LEU A 100 43.48 32.50 2.74
C LEU A 100 42.17 31.80 3.10
N PHE A 101 41.86 30.68 2.43
CA PHE A 101 40.70 29.85 2.69
C PHE A 101 41.10 28.59 3.46
N ILE A 102 40.77 28.56 4.75
CA ILE A 102 41.13 27.47 5.67
C ILE A 102 40.01 26.44 5.66
N THR A 103 40.03 25.59 4.62
CA THR A 103 38.88 24.78 4.20
C THR A 103 38.29 23.90 5.32
N GLN A 104 39.13 23.21 6.11
CA GLN A 104 38.63 22.29 7.15
C GLN A 104 38.10 22.99 8.40
N GLN A 105 38.45 24.26 8.63
CA GLN A 105 38.01 25.04 9.78
C GLN A 105 36.89 26.02 9.45
N ASN A 106 36.26 25.90 8.27
CA ASN A 106 35.13 26.74 7.90
C ASN A 106 35.40 28.26 8.03
N SER A 107 36.64 28.69 7.78
CA SER A 107 37.06 30.07 8.01
C SER A 107 37.90 30.61 6.86
N ALA A 108 37.89 31.93 6.69
CA ALA A 108 38.78 32.65 5.80
C ALA A 108 39.47 33.79 6.54
N LEU A 109 40.70 34.10 6.11
CA LEU A 109 41.58 35.09 6.71
C LEU A 109 42.06 36.05 5.62
N LEU A 110 41.83 37.34 5.80
CA LEU A 110 42.27 38.40 4.91
C LEU A 110 43.37 39.19 5.64
N ILE A 111 44.54 39.32 5.01
CA ILE A 111 45.75 39.88 5.61
C ILE A 111 46.25 41.00 4.71
N HIS A 112 46.48 42.18 5.26
CA HIS A 112 47.01 43.31 4.52
C HIS A 112 47.88 44.20 5.40
N ARG A 113 48.71 45.00 4.73
CA ARG A 113 49.65 45.91 5.36
C ARG A 113 49.00 47.29 5.51
N ASP A 114 49.10 47.86 6.70
CA ASP A 114 48.77 49.26 6.98
C ASP A 114 50.06 50.05 7.24
N ASP A 115 50.50 50.77 6.22
CA ASP A 115 51.71 51.59 6.28
C ASP A 115 51.56 52.84 7.14
N ILE A 116 50.33 53.33 7.38
CA ILE A 116 50.07 54.53 8.18
C ILE A 116 50.32 54.22 9.65
N GLU A 117 49.76 53.13 10.14
CA GLU A 117 49.86 52.71 11.54
C GLU A 117 51.08 51.82 11.81
N GLY A 118 51.81 51.38 10.78
CA GLY A 118 52.96 50.51 10.93
C GLY A 118 52.60 49.08 11.35
N THR A 119 51.43 48.57 10.92
CA THR A 119 50.87 47.29 11.36
C THR A 119 50.41 46.39 10.21
N VAL A 120 50.28 45.10 10.48
CA VAL A 120 49.60 44.14 9.59
C VAL A 120 48.23 43.81 10.18
N VAL A 121 47.19 43.99 9.37
CA VAL A 121 45.81 43.76 9.75
C VAL A 121 45.38 42.36 9.32
N PHE A 122 44.73 41.64 10.23
CA PHE A 122 44.11 40.35 9.99
C PHE A 122 42.60 40.46 10.18
N GLU A 123 41.83 40.00 9.21
CA GLU A 123 40.38 39.97 9.23
C GLU A 123 39.88 38.54 9.02
N ALA A 124 39.15 37.96 9.99
CA ALA A 124 38.68 36.58 9.94
C ALA A 124 37.14 36.50 9.82
N PHE A 125 36.65 35.54 9.04
CA PHE A 125 35.21 35.28 8.93
C PHE A 125 34.84 33.83 8.60
N GLN A 126 33.63 33.43 8.99
CA GLN A 126 33.05 32.12 8.72
C GLN A 126 32.63 31.97 7.25
N THR A 127 32.87 30.80 6.66
CA THR A 127 32.65 30.57 5.22
C THR A 127 31.36 29.81 4.86
N ALA A 128 30.78 29.06 5.81
CA ALA A 128 29.55 28.30 5.64
C ALA A 128 28.78 28.23 6.96
N ALA A 129 27.50 28.60 6.95
CA ALA A 129 26.65 28.54 8.15
C ALA A 129 26.26 27.09 8.50
N PRO A 130 25.85 26.81 9.75
CA PRO A 130 25.28 25.52 10.14
C PRO A 130 24.08 25.11 9.27
N VAL A 131 23.90 23.81 9.03
CA VAL A 131 22.81 23.28 8.18
C VAL A 131 21.44 23.69 8.70
N LYS A 132 21.25 23.69 10.03
CA LYS A 132 19.99 24.12 10.68
C LYS A 132 19.60 25.55 10.28
N ASP A 133 20.57 26.46 10.25
CA ASP A 133 20.31 27.88 9.98
C ASP A 133 20.04 28.11 8.49
N VAL A 134 20.72 27.36 7.61
CA VAL A 134 20.45 27.40 6.17
C VAL A 134 19.03 26.91 5.87
N LEU A 135 18.61 25.78 6.43
CA LEU A 135 17.28 25.21 6.22
C LEU A 135 16.16 26.09 6.83
N ALA A 136 16.45 26.82 7.92
CA ALA A 136 15.51 27.75 8.54
C ALA A 136 15.35 29.08 7.76
N ALA A 137 16.30 29.43 6.89
CA ALA A 137 16.34 30.74 6.25
C ALA A 137 15.34 30.84 5.06
N LYS A 138 14.24 31.58 5.23
CA LYS A 138 13.20 31.78 4.18
C LYS A 138 13.72 32.41 2.87
N HIS A 139 14.68 33.33 2.96
CA HIS A 139 15.13 34.11 1.79
C HIS A 139 16.66 34.22 1.65
N GLY A 140 17.43 33.51 2.49
CA GLY A 140 18.90 33.59 2.62
C GLY A 140 19.35 34.32 3.89
N LEU A 141 20.54 33.97 4.38
CA LEU A 141 21.16 34.46 5.61
C LEU A 141 21.72 35.88 5.43
N THR A 142 21.76 36.67 6.50
CA THR A 142 22.44 37.98 6.50
C THR A 142 23.65 37.87 7.41
N GLY A 143 24.85 38.10 6.87
CA GLY A 143 26.10 38.09 7.63
C GLY A 143 26.84 39.41 7.51
N GLU A 144 27.60 39.75 8.55
CA GLU A 144 28.54 40.87 8.57
C GLU A 144 29.97 40.32 8.46
N PHE A 145 30.81 41.01 7.69
CA PHE A 145 32.15 40.54 7.35
C PHE A 145 33.15 41.69 7.47
N PRO A 146 34.31 41.49 8.13
CA PRO A 146 34.71 40.30 8.87
C PRO A 146 33.94 40.10 10.19
N HIS A 147 34.11 38.94 10.84
CA HIS A 147 33.56 38.68 12.17
C HIS A 147 34.48 39.19 13.27
N ARG A 148 35.81 39.10 13.06
CA ARG A 148 36.82 39.59 14.00
C ARG A 148 38.02 40.14 13.23
N SER A 149 38.61 41.20 13.77
CA SER A 149 39.76 41.88 13.17
C SER A 149 40.77 42.28 14.23
N VAL A 150 42.06 42.10 13.91
CA VAL A 150 43.18 42.39 14.81
C VAL A 150 44.32 43.01 14.01
N ARG A 151 45.15 43.81 14.67
CA ARG A 151 46.36 44.40 14.07
C ARG A 151 47.59 43.96 14.84
N VAL A 152 48.65 43.62 14.12
CA VAL A 152 49.93 43.15 14.66
C VAL A 152 51.05 44.11 14.23
N PRO A 153 51.87 44.63 15.14
CA PRO A 153 52.98 45.52 14.79
C PRO A 153 53.99 44.87 13.84
N PHE A 154 54.63 45.66 12.96
CA PHE A 154 55.67 45.14 12.06
C PHE A 154 56.84 44.48 12.79
N SER A 155 57.21 44.95 13.98
CA SER A 155 58.26 44.35 14.80
C SER A 155 57.99 42.88 15.14
N VAL A 156 56.72 42.51 15.34
CA VAL A 156 56.29 41.14 15.62
C VAL A 156 56.09 40.36 14.33
N PHE A 157 55.42 40.95 13.34
CA PHE A 157 55.11 40.27 12.09
C PHE A 157 56.36 39.98 11.23
N ASN A 158 57.41 40.80 11.33
CA ASN A 158 58.67 40.57 10.61
C ASN A 158 59.56 39.47 11.22
N ASP A 159 59.20 38.93 12.40
CA ASP A 159 59.94 37.83 13.00
C ASP A 159 59.73 36.53 12.18
N MET A 160 60.85 35.99 11.69
CA MET A 160 60.87 34.73 10.95
C MET A 160 60.36 33.54 11.76
N SER A 161 60.54 33.54 13.08
CA SER A 161 60.02 32.49 13.96
C SER A 161 58.48 32.51 13.98
N PHE A 162 57.90 33.70 14.12
CA PHE A 162 56.46 33.93 14.07
C PHE A 162 55.88 33.54 12.71
N LEU A 163 56.47 34.01 11.60
CA LEU A 163 55.99 33.70 10.25
C LEU A 163 56.01 32.20 9.93
N ARG A 164 57.03 31.47 10.39
CA ARG A 164 57.11 30.00 10.22
C ARG A 164 56.02 29.29 11.02
N ASN A 165 55.84 29.66 12.28
CA ASN A 165 54.82 29.04 13.15
C ASN A 165 53.40 29.30 12.62
N LEU A 166 53.10 30.54 12.23
CA LEU A 166 51.81 30.91 11.64
C LEU A 166 51.55 30.13 10.34
N SER A 167 52.55 30.06 9.45
CA SER A 167 52.43 29.31 8.18
C SER A 167 52.29 27.81 8.37
N GLN A 168 52.94 27.23 9.39
CA GLN A 168 52.79 25.82 9.74
C GLN A 168 51.39 25.54 10.28
N PHE A 169 50.92 26.37 11.21
CA PHE A 169 49.57 26.28 11.77
C PHE A 169 48.48 26.38 10.69
N LEU A 170 48.53 27.42 9.85
CA LEU A 170 47.54 27.61 8.77
C LEU A 170 47.61 26.51 7.72
N GLY A 171 48.82 26.03 7.40
CA GLY A 171 49.03 24.85 6.57
C GLY A 171 48.28 23.64 7.12
N GLN A 172 48.51 23.28 8.39
CA GLN A 172 47.88 22.15 9.07
C GLN A 172 46.37 22.29 9.18
N ALA A 173 45.89 23.45 9.64
CA ALA A 173 44.47 23.76 9.78
C ALA A 173 43.71 23.65 8.44
N SER A 174 44.37 23.85 7.30
CA SER A 174 43.75 23.76 5.97
C SER A 174 43.41 22.33 5.52
N TYR A 175 43.99 21.28 6.12
CA TYR A 175 43.78 19.88 5.71
C TYR A 175 43.41 18.92 6.84
N GLU A 176 43.59 19.28 8.11
CA GLU A 176 43.18 18.44 9.25
C GLU A 176 41.78 18.83 9.75
N SER A 177 40.96 17.82 10.07
CA SER A 177 39.63 18.01 10.64
C SER A 177 39.63 17.48 12.07
N PHE A 178 39.04 18.24 13.00
CA PHE A 178 38.97 17.88 14.42
C PHE A 178 37.54 17.55 14.82
N ASP A 179 37.32 16.38 15.41
CA ASP A 179 35.99 15.96 15.87
C ASP A 179 35.40 16.88 16.96
N GLN A 180 36.24 17.60 17.70
CA GLN A 180 35.81 18.56 18.73
C GLN A 180 35.06 19.76 18.13
N PHE A 181 35.48 20.22 16.94
CA PHE A 181 34.84 21.33 16.23
C PHE A 181 33.79 20.85 15.21
N ALA A 182 33.63 19.54 15.04
CA ALA A 182 32.54 18.98 14.25
C ALA A 182 31.22 19.02 15.02
N ALA A 183 30.11 19.29 14.32
CA ALA A 183 28.79 19.17 14.92
C ALA A 183 28.57 17.76 15.48
N LYS A 184 27.68 17.61 16.47
CA LYS A 184 27.38 16.31 17.08
C LYS A 184 25.98 15.82 16.72
N ALA A 185 25.84 14.52 16.48
CA ALA A 185 24.55 13.83 16.36
C ALA A 185 24.40 12.79 17.47
N SER A 186 23.17 12.59 17.96
CA SER A 186 22.87 11.52 18.91
C SER A 186 22.39 10.26 18.18
N LYS A 187 23.06 9.13 18.38
CA LYS A 187 22.62 7.82 17.89
C LYS A 187 22.92 6.74 18.92
N GLY A 188 21.94 5.88 19.21
CA GLY A 188 22.08 4.84 20.24
C GLY A 188 22.39 5.38 21.64
N GLY A 189 22.00 6.64 21.93
CA GLY A 189 22.34 7.34 23.18
C GLY A 189 23.76 7.91 23.23
N GLN A 190 24.57 7.75 22.18
CA GLN A 190 25.92 8.30 22.09
C GLN A 190 26.01 9.52 21.17
N SER A 191 26.91 10.44 21.51
CA SER A 191 27.22 11.65 20.74
C SER A 191 28.37 11.39 19.77
N ILE A 192 28.10 11.47 18.46
CA ILE A 192 29.06 11.17 17.39
C ILE A 192 29.26 12.41 16.51
N ALA A 193 30.47 12.60 15.99
CA ALA A 193 30.77 13.67 15.05
C ALA A 193 29.94 13.54 13.75
N GLU A 194 29.16 14.57 13.44
CA GLU A 194 28.31 14.71 12.27
C GLU A 194 29.09 15.40 11.15
N THR A 195 29.63 14.59 10.25
CA THR A 195 30.49 15.05 9.15
C THR A 195 29.74 15.72 8.01
N ARG A 196 28.40 15.71 8.01
CA ARG A 196 27.56 16.37 7.00
C ARG A 196 27.25 17.83 7.33
N ASN A 197 27.54 18.28 8.54
CA ASN A 197 27.31 19.67 8.96
C ASN A 197 28.59 20.50 8.81
N SER A 198 28.47 21.83 8.89
CA SER A 198 29.64 22.72 8.88
C SER A 198 30.46 22.55 10.17
N THR A 199 31.78 22.58 10.05
CA THR A 199 32.70 22.71 11.19
C THR A 199 32.52 24.06 11.88
N ASP A 200 32.66 24.10 13.19
CA ASP A 200 32.75 25.33 13.98
C ASP A 200 34.06 26.08 13.65
N PRO A 201 34.02 27.38 13.29
CA PRO A 201 35.21 28.15 12.95
C PRO A 201 36.06 28.60 14.15
N ALA A 202 35.73 28.19 15.37
CA ALA A 202 36.40 28.62 16.60
C ALA A 202 37.93 28.45 16.59
N LEU A 203 38.47 27.44 15.91
CA LEU A 203 39.93 27.25 15.85
C LEU A 203 40.64 28.47 15.23
N VAL A 204 40.01 29.16 14.29
CA VAL A 204 40.58 30.34 13.64
C VAL A 204 40.00 31.61 14.24
N ILE A 205 38.67 31.75 14.29
CA ILE A 205 38.02 33.00 14.69
C ILE A 205 38.16 33.28 16.19
N GLU A 206 38.12 32.24 17.02
CA GLU A 206 38.26 32.41 18.48
C GLU A 206 39.71 32.23 18.92
N MET A 207 40.35 31.09 18.61
CA MET A 207 41.68 30.78 19.12
C MET A 207 42.78 31.59 18.43
N LEU A 208 42.96 31.46 17.10
CA LEU A 208 44.05 32.16 16.40
C LEU A 208 43.92 33.69 16.54
N MET A 209 42.73 34.25 16.34
CA MET A 209 42.55 35.70 16.44
C MET A 209 42.80 36.22 17.86
N SER A 210 42.45 35.48 18.92
CA SER A 210 42.78 35.89 20.30
C SER A 210 44.29 35.88 20.55
N LEU A 211 45.02 34.91 19.98
CA LEU A 211 46.48 34.87 20.07
C LEU A 211 47.11 36.06 19.35
N LEU A 212 46.62 36.38 18.15
CA LEU A 212 47.09 37.53 17.38
C LEU A 212 46.75 38.86 18.07
N GLU A 213 45.58 38.97 18.69
CA GLU A 213 45.17 40.13 19.47
C GLU A 213 46.09 40.37 20.67
N GLY A 214 46.47 39.30 21.40
CA GLY A 214 47.42 39.38 22.51
C GLY A 214 48.84 39.77 22.10
N LEU A 215 49.23 39.53 20.85
CA LEU A 215 50.51 39.96 20.27
C LEU A 215 50.47 41.38 19.67
N GLY A 216 49.29 41.99 19.61
CA GLY A 216 49.06 43.28 18.99
C GLY A 216 47.92 44.02 19.68
N SER A 217 46.84 44.30 18.94
CA SER A 217 45.61 44.85 19.52
C SER A 217 44.39 44.54 18.65
N GLY A 218 43.19 44.63 19.24
CA GLY A 218 41.93 44.57 18.49
C GLY A 218 41.78 45.77 17.55
N LEU A 219 41.11 45.56 16.41
CA LEU A 219 40.83 46.60 15.42
C LEU A 219 39.38 46.50 14.96
N GLU A 220 38.64 47.60 15.04
CA GLU A 220 37.34 47.70 14.37
C GLU A 220 37.53 48.16 12.92
N VAL A 221 37.25 47.27 11.97
CA VAL A 221 37.27 47.59 10.55
C VAL A 221 35.85 47.83 10.01
N GLN A 222 35.74 48.55 8.91
CA GLN A 222 34.45 48.81 8.29
C GLN A 222 33.79 47.52 7.74
N SER A 223 32.77 47.03 8.45
CA SER A 223 32.12 45.76 8.14
C SER A 223 31.22 45.82 6.89
N VAL A 224 31.28 44.79 6.06
CA VAL A 224 30.46 44.62 4.87
C VAL A 224 29.30 43.69 5.15
N ARG A 225 28.09 44.24 5.23
CA ARG A 225 26.86 43.43 5.36
C ARG A 225 26.50 42.77 4.02
N LYS A 226 26.28 41.45 4.02
CA LYS A 226 25.99 40.66 2.83
C LYS A 226 24.90 39.62 3.08
N LYS A 227 23.96 39.54 2.14
CA LYS A 227 23.01 38.43 2.07
C LYS A 227 23.67 37.19 1.43
N VAL A 228 23.83 36.13 2.20
CA VAL A 228 24.41 34.84 1.82
C VAL A 228 23.26 33.89 1.47
N ARG A 229 23.20 33.48 0.19
CA ARG A 229 22.30 32.43 -0.26
C ARG A 229 23.08 31.13 -0.35
N ASP A 230 22.63 30.13 0.40
CA ASP A 230 23.13 28.77 0.45
C ASP A 230 21.93 27.82 0.48
N ASP A 231 22.16 26.54 0.20
CA ASP A 231 21.14 25.48 0.24
C ASP A 231 21.79 24.15 0.60
N VAL A 232 21.02 23.20 1.13
CA VAL A 232 21.49 21.88 1.56
C VAL A 232 20.62 20.80 0.92
N VAL A 233 21.15 20.17 -0.13
CA VAL A 233 20.40 19.14 -0.88
C VAL A 233 21.06 17.78 -0.67
N LEU A 234 20.34 16.86 -0.02
CA LEU A 234 20.80 15.50 0.23
C LEU A 234 20.00 14.49 -0.60
N GLY A 235 20.63 13.89 -1.61
CA GLY A 235 20.10 12.73 -2.32
C GLY A 235 20.68 11.41 -1.81
N LEU A 236 21.11 10.55 -2.72
CA LEU A 236 21.77 9.27 -2.43
C LEU A 236 23.25 9.41 -2.02
N SER A 237 23.79 10.62 -2.01
CA SER A 237 25.19 10.90 -1.67
C SER A 237 25.46 10.79 -0.16
N GLU A 238 26.71 10.46 0.22
CA GLU A 238 27.14 10.49 1.63
C GLU A 238 27.17 11.91 2.20
N VAL A 239 27.56 12.89 1.39
CA VAL A 239 27.70 14.32 1.72
C VAL A 239 26.68 15.11 0.91
N PRO A 240 25.91 16.04 1.53
CA PRO A 240 24.97 16.88 0.81
C PRO A 240 25.68 17.80 -0.18
N TRP A 241 25.01 18.15 -1.28
CA TRP A 241 25.45 19.28 -2.10
C TRP A 241 25.19 20.58 -1.34
N ARG A 242 26.19 21.47 -1.32
CA ARG A 242 26.10 22.81 -0.74
C ARG A 242 26.80 23.81 -1.64
N ARG A 243 26.44 25.08 -1.52
CA ARG A 243 27.11 26.12 -2.30
C ARG A 243 28.58 26.25 -1.88
N SER A 244 29.50 26.35 -2.84
CA SER A 244 30.94 26.49 -2.60
C SER A 244 31.24 27.61 -1.58
N PRO A 245 31.84 27.28 -0.41
CA PRO A 245 32.26 28.28 0.58
C PRO A 245 33.33 29.22 0.03
N TYR A 246 34.22 28.71 -0.83
CA TYR A 246 35.24 29.52 -1.51
C TYR A 246 34.61 30.62 -2.38
N TRP A 247 33.45 30.37 -3.00
CA TRP A 247 32.72 31.42 -3.71
C TRP A 247 32.17 32.53 -2.80
N LEU A 248 31.94 32.26 -1.51
CA LEU A 248 31.68 33.31 -0.54
C LEU A 248 32.96 34.09 -0.23
N VAL A 249 34.08 33.40 0.00
CA VAL A 249 35.40 34.00 0.28
C VAL A 249 35.78 35.01 -0.80
N LEU A 250 35.81 34.60 -2.07
CA LEU A 250 36.13 35.46 -3.20
C LEU A 250 35.24 36.72 -3.26
N ARG A 251 33.95 36.56 -3.00
CA ARG A 251 32.96 37.66 -3.04
C ARG A 251 33.05 38.60 -1.85
N VAL A 252 33.49 38.14 -0.69
CA VAL A 252 33.67 38.95 0.51
C VAL A 252 34.99 39.69 0.42
N ALA A 253 36.08 38.98 0.09
CA ALA A 253 37.41 39.54 -0.11
C ALA A 253 37.40 40.69 -1.12
N LEU A 254 36.91 40.45 -2.34
CA LEU A 254 36.81 41.48 -3.37
C LEU A 254 35.99 42.70 -2.90
N ARG A 255 34.89 42.49 -2.16
CA ARG A 255 34.05 43.59 -1.69
C ARG A 255 34.69 44.37 -0.53
N ARG A 256 35.44 43.70 0.35
CA ARG A 256 36.21 44.36 1.42
C ARG A 256 37.34 45.19 0.84
N MET A 257 38.15 44.62 -0.06
CA MET A 257 39.24 45.34 -0.73
C MET A 257 38.72 46.55 -1.51
N LEU A 258 37.66 46.40 -2.32
CA LEU A 258 37.08 47.51 -3.08
C LEU A 258 36.52 48.63 -2.17
N ARG A 259 35.96 48.26 -1.02
CA ARG A 259 35.47 49.25 -0.06
C ARG A 259 36.63 50.03 0.56
N GLU A 260 37.65 49.32 1.05
CA GLU A 260 38.80 49.97 1.70
C GLU A 260 39.54 50.89 0.73
N LEU A 261 39.80 50.40 -0.49
CA LEU A 261 40.62 51.10 -1.46
C LEU A 261 39.90 52.24 -2.19
N LEU A 262 38.56 52.25 -2.28
CA LEU A 262 37.82 53.21 -3.12
C LEU A 262 36.77 54.04 -2.38
N ASP A 263 36.19 53.56 -1.27
CA ASP A 263 35.07 54.28 -0.63
C ASP A 263 35.51 55.57 0.09
N HIS A 264 36.81 55.75 0.37
CA HIS A 264 37.34 57.01 0.89
C HIS A 264 37.17 58.18 -0.10
N LYS A 265 37.09 57.90 -1.41
CA LYS A 265 36.85 58.90 -2.46
C LYS A 265 35.38 59.27 -2.57
N CYS A 266 34.51 58.26 -2.57
CA CYS A 266 33.07 58.43 -2.58
C CYS A 266 32.42 57.21 -1.91
N ALA A 267 31.70 57.45 -0.82
CA ALA A 267 31.02 56.40 -0.08
C ALA A 267 30.12 55.56 -1.01
N GLY A 268 30.35 54.24 -1.06
CA GLY A 268 29.61 53.31 -1.90
C GLY A 268 30.17 53.06 -3.30
N MET A 269 31.25 53.73 -3.72
CA MET A 269 31.94 53.51 -5.00
C MET A 269 32.36 52.03 -5.16
N GLY A 270 33.00 51.44 -4.16
CA GLY A 270 33.41 50.04 -4.15
C GLY A 270 32.23 49.07 -4.27
N ARG A 271 31.05 49.42 -3.74
CA ARG A 271 29.81 48.63 -3.92
C ARG A 271 29.36 48.64 -5.38
N VAL A 272 29.50 49.77 -6.09
CA VAL A 272 29.10 49.89 -7.50
C VAL A 272 30.01 48.99 -8.34
N TYR A 273 31.33 49.18 -8.27
CA TYR A 273 32.31 48.34 -8.98
C TYR A 273 32.12 46.86 -8.71
N TYR A 274 31.96 46.47 -7.44
CA TYR A 274 31.71 45.07 -7.06
C TYR A 274 30.53 44.46 -7.83
N LYS A 275 29.44 45.22 -8.01
CA LYS A 275 28.26 44.70 -8.71
C LYS A 275 28.48 44.61 -10.22
N PHE A 276 29.18 45.57 -10.83
CA PHE A 276 29.51 45.54 -12.26
C PHE A 276 30.50 44.41 -12.59
N ILE A 277 31.53 44.20 -11.77
CA ILE A 277 32.46 43.06 -11.90
C ILE A 277 31.70 41.72 -11.85
N LEU A 278 30.73 41.58 -10.94
CA LEU A 278 29.89 40.38 -10.92
C LEU A 278 28.97 40.25 -12.14
N CYS A 279 28.53 41.35 -12.76
CA CYS A 279 27.79 41.29 -14.02
C CYS A 279 28.70 40.85 -15.17
N ALA A 280 29.92 41.37 -15.25
CA ALA A 280 30.93 40.95 -16.22
C ALA A 280 31.24 39.45 -16.11
N MET A 281 31.44 38.94 -14.89
CA MET A 281 31.65 37.51 -14.66
C MET A 281 30.43 36.66 -15.10
N LEU A 282 29.21 37.15 -14.86
CA LEU A 282 27.99 36.44 -15.29
C LEU A 282 27.81 36.47 -16.82
N ALA A 283 28.22 37.56 -17.49
CA ALA A 283 28.21 37.65 -18.94
C ALA A 283 29.21 36.68 -19.57
N GLU A 284 30.43 36.60 -19.04
CA GLU A 284 31.41 35.59 -19.47
C GLU A 284 30.90 34.15 -19.27
N LEU A 285 30.31 33.87 -18.09
CA LEU A 285 29.72 32.56 -17.82
C LEU A 285 28.57 32.26 -18.80
N LEU A 286 27.75 33.27 -19.16
CA LEU A 286 26.65 33.10 -20.10
C LEU A 286 27.19 32.75 -21.49
N LYS A 287 28.20 33.47 -21.96
CA LYS A 287 28.85 33.21 -23.24
C LYS A 287 29.35 31.77 -23.34
N ASP A 288 30.02 31.28 -22.31
CA ASP A 288 30.52 29.89 -22.27
C ASP A 288 29.39 28.85 -22.18
N SER A 289 28.29 29.20 -21.50
CA SER A 289 27.17 28.29 -21.23
C SER A 289 26.28 28.03 -22.45
N VAL A 290 26.15 28.99 -23.37
CA VAL A 290 25.21 28.93 -24.51
C VAL A 290 25.43 27.69 -25.38
N GLU A 291 26.68 27.27 -25.58
CA GLU A 291 27.01 26.16 -26.47
C GLU A 291 27.08 24.79 -25.76
N HIS A 292 27.24 24.79 -24.44
CA HIS A 292 27.61 23.58 -23.68
C HIS A 292 26.56 23.15 -22.65
N LEU A 293 25.69 24.06 -22.19
CA LEU A 293 24.67 23.78 -21.19
C LEU A 293 23.27 23.70 -21.83
N HIS A 294 22.35 23.01 -21.14
CA HIS A 294 20.97 22.90 -21.57
C HIS A 294 20.32 24.29 -21.72
N PRO A 295 19.47 24.53 -22.74
CA PRO A 295 18.89 25.85 -23.03
C PRO A 295 18.19 26.50 -21.84
N GLU A 296 17.54 25.69 -21.00
CA GLU A 296 16.89 26.14 -19.77
C GLU A 296 17.88 26.79 -18.78
N MET A 297 19.07 26.21 -18.59
CA MET A 297 20.10 26.74 -17.70
C MET A 297 20.60 28.08 -18.24
N THR A 298 20.86 28.14 -19.55
CA THR A 298 21.29 29.35 -20.25
C THR A 298 20.24 30.46 -20.14
N LEU A 299 18.94 30.15 -20.28
CA LEU A 299 17.84 31.09 -20.05
C LEU A 299 17.81 31.63 -18.62
N GLN A 300 18.02 30.78 -17.62
CA GLN A 300 18.05 31.19 -16.22
C GLN A 300 19.21 32.14 -15.90
N LEU A 301 20.40 31.86 -16.45
CA LEU A 301 21.57 32.73 -16.32
C LEU A 301 21.38 34.06 -17.06
N ARG A 302 20.86 34.04 -18.29
CA ARG A 302 20.48 35.25 -19.04
C ARG A 302 19.53 36.11 -18.23
N ALA A 303 18.43 35.53 -17.73
CA ALA A 303 17.48 36.23 -16.89
C ALA A 303 18.11 36.78 -15.60
N LYS A 304 19.08 36.06 -15.01
CA LYS A 304 19.81 36.54 -13.82
C LYS A 304 20.69 37.76 -14.13
N LEU A 305 21.38 37.77 -15.26
CA LEU A 305 22.18 38.91 -15.73
C LEU A 305 21.28 40.11 -16.01
N CYS A 306 20.25 39.96 -16.84
CA CYS A 306 19.34 41.06 -17.19
C CYS A 306 18.65 41.66 -15.94
N ARG A 307 18.18 40.82 -15.00
CA ARG A 307 17.59 41.31 -13.74
C ARG A 307 18.60 42.07 -12.87
N ARG A 308 19.89 41.71 -12.89
CA ARG A 308 20.92 42.46 -12.16
C ARG A 308 21.21 43.80 -12.81
N MET A 309 21.27 43.86 -14.13
CA MET A 309 21.42 45.11 -14.86
C MET A 309 20.23 46.05 -14.61
N ALA A 310 19.00 45.53 -14.65
CA ALA A 310 17.80 46.30 -14.31
C ALA A 310 17.86 46.86 -12.87
N LYS A 311 18.27 46.03 -11.90
CA LYS A 311 18.48 46.49 -10.51
C LYS A 311 19.56 47.56 -10.38
N LEU A 312 20.65 47.46 -11.16
CA LEU A 312 21.68 48.49 -11.18
C LEU A 312 21.15 49.81 -11.77
N LYS A 313 20.27 49.74 -12.77
CA LYS A 313 19.62 50.92 -13.35
C LYS A 313 18.68 51.59 -12.35
N THR A 314 17.92 50.80 -11.59
CA THR A 314 17.10 51.31 -10.48
C THR A 314 17.95 51.92 -9.36
N ASP A 315 19.04 51.24 -8.95
CA ASP A 315 19.98 51.77 -7.95
C ASP A 315 20.61 53.11 -8.41
N SER A 316 20.94 53.24 -9.70
CA SER A 316 21.47 54.48 -10.31
C SER A 316 20.49 55.65 -10.22
N ALA A 317 19.19 55.40 -10.41
CA ALA A 317 18.15 56.41 -10.27
C ALA A 317 18.01 56.90 -8.81
N ALA A 318 18.23 56.02 -7.83
CA ALA A 318 18.05 56.31 -6.40
C ALA A 318 19.31 56.83 -5.68
N CYS A 319 20.47 56.87 -6.33
CA CYS A 319 21.75 57.25 -5.69
C CYS A 319 22.08 58.76 -5.76
N SER A 320 23.14 59.17 -5.05
CA SER A 320 23.66 60.55 -5.06
C SER A 320 24.17 60.97 -6.45
N SER A 321 24.31 62.27 -6.70
CA SER A 321 24.80 62.82 -7.98
C SER A 321 26.20 62.30 -8.35
N SER A 322 27.12 62.23 -7.38
CA SER A 322 28.47 61.71 -7.57
C SER A 322 28.51 60.23 -7.98
N LEU A 323 27.70 59.38 -7.33
CA LEU A 323 27.60 57.96 -7.69
C LEU A 323 26.88 57.76 -9.02
N ARG A 324 25.92 58.63 -9.36
CA ARG A 324 25.16 58.54 -10.62
C ARG A 324 26.05 58.73 -11.84
N GLN A 325 27.05 59.60 -11.75
CA GLN A 325 28.05 59.76 -12.81
C GLN A 325 28.82 58.45 -13.03
N LEU A 326 29.34 57.84 -11.97
CA LEU A 326 30.03 56.54 -12.04
C LEU A 326 29.12 55.45 -12.62
N TYR A 327 27.84 55.40 -12.24
CA TYR A 327 26.89 54.46 -12.84
C TYR A 327 26.74 54.68 -14.34
N ASN A 328 26.65 55.93 -14.80
CA ASN A 328 26.50 56.25 -16.22
C ASN A 328 27.75 55.86 -17.02
N GLU A 329 28.94 56.15 -16.50
CA GLU A 329 30.23 55.77 -17.09
C GLU A 329 30.35 54.24 -17.21
N LEU A 330 30.09 53.50 -16.13
CA LEU A 330 30.14 52.04 -16.14
C LEU A 330 29.07 51.41 -17.02
N PHE A 331 27.87 51.99 -17.11
CA PHE A 331 26.86 51.54 -18.07
C PHE A 331 27.29 51.84 -19.51
N ALA A 332 27.91 52.98 -19.79
CA ALA A 332 28.41 53.30 -21.11
C ALA A 332 29.52 52.32 -21.55
N SER A 333 30.44 51.96 -20.64
CA SER A 333 31.53 51.03 -20.96
C SER A 333 31.11 49.56 -21.04
N THR A 334 30.09 49.13 -20.29
CA THR A 334 29.73 47.69 -20.20
C THR A 334 28.44 47.28 -20.89
N SER A 335 27.51 48.21 -21.16
CA SER A 335 26.17 47.84 -21.66
C SER A 335 26.17 47.24 -23.07
N GLY A 336 27.08 47.70 -23.95
CA GLY A 336 27.25 47.13 -25.30
C GLY A 336 27.65 45.66 -25.24
N GLU A 337 28.75 45.35 -24.54
CA GLU A 337 29.24 43.97 -24.39
C GLU A 337 28.19 43.05 -23.75
N PHE A 338 27.52 43.50 -22.67
CA PHE A 338 26.49 42.70 -22.03
C PHE A 338 25.26 42.50 -22.93
N GLY A 339 24.90 43.52 -23.71
CA GLY A 339 23.84 43.46 -24.71
C GLY A 339 24.14 42.44 -25.80
N ASP A 340 25.36 42.45 -26.34
CA ASP A 340 25.79 41.51 -27.38
C ASP A 340 25.77 40.06 -26.90
N VAL A 341 26.25 39.80 -25.67
CA VAL A 341 26.20 38.46 -25.07
C VAL A 341 24.76 37.99 -24.87
N VAL A 342 23.86 38.86 -24.41
CA VAL A 342 22.43 38.52 -24.23
C VAL A 342 21.74 38.28 -25.57
N LYS A 343 22.06 39.06 -26.60
CA LYS A 343 21.54 38.91 -27.95
C LYS A 343 22.00 37.58 -28.56
N TYR A 344 23.30 37.31 -28.52
CA TYR A 344 23.89 36.05 -28.97
C TYR A 344 23.25 34.84 -28.28
N ALA A 345 23.10 34.87 -26.95
CA ALA A 345 22.44 33.80 -26.21
C ALA A 345 20.98 33.60 -26.63
N THR A 346 20.25 34.69 -26.89
CA THR A 346 18.83 34.64 -27.28
C THR A 346 18.67 34.04 -28.67
N GLU A 347 19.48 34.45 -29.64
CA GLU A 347 19.44 33.92 -31.01
C GLU A 347 19.73 32.42 -31.05
N ARG A 348 20.78 31.97 -30.32
CA ARG A 348 21.15 30.55 -30.27
C ARG A 348 20.06 29.67 -29.64
N ILE A 349 19.41 30.14 -28.58
CA ILE A 349 18.31 29.41 -27.93
C ILE A 349 17.09 29.32 -28.86
N SER A 350 16.74 30.41 -29.56
CA SER A 350 15.63 30.40 -30.52
C SER A 350 15.86 29.38 -31.65
N LEU A 351 17.08 29.33 -32.21
CA LEU A 351 17.45 28.35 -33.23
C LEU A 351 17.29 26.90 -32.75
N GLN A 352 17.72 26.59 -31.53
CA GLN A 352 17.56 25.25 -30.93
C GLN A 352 16.07 24.90 -30.71
N TRP A 353 15.25 25.89 -30.36
CA TRP A 353 13.81 25.69 -30.18
C TRP A 353 13.06 25.47 -31.51
N ASP A 354 13.45 26.19 -32.55
CA ASP A 354 12.86 26.04 -33.88
C ASP A 354 13.18 24.67 -34.49
N ASP A 355 14.43 24.18 -34.34
CA ASP A 355 14.80 22.81 -34.73
C ASP A 355 13.96 21.76 -34.00
N PHE A 356 13.77 21.92 -32.68
CA PHE A 356 12.92 21.02 -31.91
C PHE A 356 11.48 21.01 -32.43
N LYS A 357 10.85 22.18 -32.64
CA LYS A 357 9.47 22.26 -33.17
C LYS A 357 9.32 21.58 -34.53
N ALA A 358 10.30 21.73 -35.43
CA ALA A 358 10.25 21.12 -36.75
C ALA A 358 10.22 19.58 -36.69
N ARG A 359 10.92 18.96 -35.73
CA ARG A 359 10.99 17.50 -35.60
C ARG A 359 9.73 16.84 -35.04
N VAL A 360 8.90 17.56 -34.27
CA VAL A 360 7.77 16.95 -33.51
C VAL A 360 6.39 17.27 -34.12
N ALA A 361 6.32 17.94 -35.27
CA ALA A 361 5.05 18.28 -35.91
C ALA A 361 4.37 17.06 -36.61
N ARG A 362 3.19 16.64 -36.14
CA ARG A 362 2.38 15.55 -36.73
C ARG A 362 1.60 16.04 -37.96
N ARG A 363 1.57 15.26 -39.06
CA ARG A 363 0.76 15.56 -40.26
C ARG A 363 -0.54 14.75 -40.28
N ILE A 364 -1.67 15.41 -40.57
CA ILE A 364 -3.01 14.82 -40.68
C ILE A 364 -3.59 15.16 -42.07
N PRO A 365 -4.06 14.18 -42.87
CA PRO A 365 -4.71 14.44 -44.16
C PRO A 365 -6.21 14.76 -43.99
N THR A 366 -6.77 15.51 -44.94
CA THR A 366 -8.18 15.93 -44.95
C THR A 366 -9.10 14.93 -45.64
N LEU A 367 -10.23 14.63 -45.01
CA LEU A 367 -11.31 13.80 -45.56
C LEU A 367 -12.19 14.59 -46.56
N PRO A 368 -12.72 13.93 -47.61
CA PRO A 368 -13.58 14.56 -48.61
C PRO A 368 -14.99 14.85 -48.07
N ARG A 369 -15.64 15.87 -48.64
CA ARG A 369 -16.86 16.49 -48.10
C ARG A 369 -18.20 15.93 -48.61
N ARG A 370 -18.24 14.96 -49.55
CA ARG A 370 -19.49 14.29 -49.99
C ARG A 370 -19.26 12.85 -50.45
N VAL A 371 -20.29 12.01 -50.28
CA VAL A 371 -20.34 10.59 -50.68
C VAL A 371 -20.98 10.46 -52.08
N PRO A 372 -20.54 9.52 -52.94
CA PRO A 372 -21.08 9.35 -54.30
C PRO A 372 -22.47 8.72 -54.38
N ASP A 373 -23.23 9.05 -55.43
CA ASP A 373 -24.64 8.63 -55.62
C ASP A 373 -24.84 7.12 -55.87
N ALA A 374 -23.80 6.38 -56.22
CA ALA A 374 -23.87 4.92 -56.35
C ALA A 374 -24.18 4.22 -55.02
N ASP A 375 -23.86 4.88 -53.91
CA ASP A 375 -24.10 4.37 -52.56
C ASP A 375 -25.58 4.54 -52.12
N LEU A 376 -26.46 5.04 -53.02
CA LEU A 376 -27.90 5.24 -52.78
C LEU A 376 -28.82 4.15 -53.36
N TYR A 377 -28.30 3.16 -54.11
CA TYR A 377 -29.10 2.07 -54.72
C TYR A 377 -28.49 0.69 -54.41
N MET A 378 -29.31 -0.31 -54.08
CA MET A 378 -28.85 -1.69 -53.81
C MET A 378 -29.45 -2.68 -54.82
N ARG A 379 -28.59 -3.40 -55.54
CA ARG A 379 -28.98 -4.50 -56.45
C ARG A 379 -28.77 -5.85 -55.76
N LEU A 380 -29.78 -6.72 -55.81
CA LEU A 380 -29.76 -8.06 -55.20
C LEU A 380 -29.23 -9.14 -56.15
N ASP A 381 -28.17 -8.81 -56.89
CA ASP A 381 -27.67 -9.59 -58.03
C ASP A 381 -27.16 -11.01 -57.67
N ASN A 382 -27.00 -11.30 -56.36
CA ASN A 382 -26.48 -12.58 -55.85
C ASN A 382 -27.52 -13.46 -55.13
N SER A 383 -28.80 -13.07 -55.12
CA SER A 383 -29.84 -13.76 -54.32
C SER A 383 -30.44 -14.99 -55.01
N GLY A 384 -30.35 -15.07 -56.35
CA GLY A 384 -30.99 -16.12 -57.15
C GLY A 384 -30.48 -17.53 -56.83
N ALA A 385 -29.16 -17.72 -56.70
CA ALA A 385 -28.56 -19.01 -56.36
C ALA A 385 -28.93 -19.47 -54.93
N PHE A 386 -29.07 -18.53 -53.99
CA PHE A 386 -29.50 -18.81 -52.62
C PHE A 386 -30.98 -19.22 -52.56
N LEU A 387 -31.87 -18.48 -53.23
CA LEU A 387 -33.30 -18.81 -53.25
C LEU A 387 -33.57 -20.16 -53.94
N ILE A 388 -32.87 -20.46 -55.04
CA ILE A 388 -32.96 -21.75 -55.73
C ILE A 388 -32.43 -22.89 -54.85
N SER A 389 -31.33 -22.68 -54.10
CA SER A 389 -30.78 -23.71 -53.23
C SER A 389 -31.70 -24.03 -52.05
N GLN A 390 -32.35 -23.02 -51.45
CA GLN A 390 -33.34 -23.22 -50.38
C GLN A 390 -34.58 -23.97 -50.87
N LEU A 391 -35.12 -23.61 -52.04
CA LEU A 391 -36.27 -24.29 -52.65
C LEU A 391 -35.97 -25.74 -53.07
N SER A 392 -34.69 -26.09 -53.26
CA SER A 392 -34.25 -27.43 -53.68
C SER A 392 -33.90 -28.37 -52.52
N GLN A 393 -33.89 -27.89 -51.26
CA GLN A 393 -33.59 -28.72 -50.09
C GLN A 393 -34.75 -29.69 -49.77
N LYS A 394 -34.52 -30.99 -49.89
CA LYS A 394 -35.41 -32.02 -49.30
C LYS A 394 -35.23 -32.05 -47.79
N ALA A 395 -36.32 -32.14 -47.03
CA ALA A 395 -36.29 -32.26 -45.58
C ALA A 395 -35.55 -33.56 -45.16
N SER A 396 -34.29 -33.43 -44.76
CA SER A 396 -33.50 -34.48 -44.12
C SER A 396 -33.64 -34.34 -42.61
N PHE A 397 -34.15 -35.36 -41.94
CA PHE A 397 -34.14 -35.45 -40.48
C PHE A 397 -32.72 -35.82 -40.03
N PRO A 398 -32.07 -35.04 -39.14
CA PRO A 398 -30.73 -35.38 -38.70
C PRO A 398 -30.78 -36.62 -37.79
N PHE A 399 -30.21 -37.73 -38.26
CA PHE A 399 -29.87 -38.87 -37.39
C PHE A 399 -28.60 -38.48 -36.60
N ARG A 400 -28.75 -37.97 -35.38
CA ARG A 400 -27.60 -37.62 -34.54
C ARG A 400 -26.96 -38.89 -33.96
N ARG A 401 -25.67 -39.14 -34.26
CA ARG A 401 -24.84 -40.05 -33.47
C ARG A 401 -24.51 -39.36 -32.14
N ILE A 402 -25.19 -39.77 -31.08
CA ILE A 402 -24.94 -39.28 -29.72
C ILE A 402 -23.70 -40.01 -29.18
N SER A 403 -22.70 -39.26 -28.72
CA SER A 403 -21.51 -39.80 -28.06
C SER A 403 -21.92 -40.51 -26.74
N PRO A 404 -21.23 -41.60 -26.32
CA PRO A 404 -21.48 -42.21 -25.01
C PRO A 404 -21.03 -41.33 -23.83
N ASP A 405 -20.15 -40.36 -24.05
CA ASP A 405 -19.64 -39.45 -23.02
C ASP A 405 -20.35 -38.09 -23.06
N LEU A 406 -20.61 -37.49 -21.87
CA LEU A 406 -21.08 -36.11 -21.77
C LEU A 406 -20.11 -35.21 -22.54
N PRO A 407 -20.57 -34.38 -23.51
CA PRO A 407 -19.68 -33.46 -24.18
C PRO A 407 -19.03 -32.53 -23.17
N HIS A 408 -17.79 -32.13 -23.44
CA HIS A 408 -17.18 -30.99 -22.76
C HIS A 408 -18.11 -29.79 -22.99
N LEU A 409 -18.91 -29.41 -21.97
CA LEU A 409 -19.67 -28.16 -21.95
C LEU A 409 -18.66 -27.03 -22.03
N GLN A 410 -18.26 -26.63 -23.25
CA GLN A 410 -17.18 -25.68 -23.46
C GLN A 410 -17.64 -24.24 -23.21
N GLU A 411 -18.94 -23.93 -23.34
CA GLU A 411 -19.49 -22.58 -23.16
C GLU A 411 -20.94 -22.57 -22.62
N GLY A 412 -21.32 -21.51 -21.88
CA GLY A 412 -22.70 -21.26 -21.41
C GLY A 412 -22.89 -21.09 -19.90
N THR A 413 -24.14 -20.79 -19.50
CA THR A 413 -24.54 -20.54 -18.09
C THR A 413 -24.33 -21.75 -17.17
N VAL A 414 -24.59 -22.97 -17.67
CA VAL A 414 -24.37 -24.23 -16.93
C VAL A 414 -22.91 -24.39 -16.50
N LEU A 415 -21.95 -24.07 -17.37
CA LEU A 415 -20.52 -24.12 -17.04
C LEU A 415 -20.14 -23.08 -15.97
N LYS A 416 -20.71 -21.87 -16.04
CA LYS A 416 -20.45 -20.80 -15.06
C LYS A 416 -21.00 -21.18 -13.68
N VAL A 417 -22.22 -21.71 -13.62
CA VAL A 417 -22.85 -22.22 -12.39
C VAL A 417 -22.09 -23.43 -11.86
N GLY A 418 -21.68 -24.37 -12.71
CA GLY A 418 -20.86 -25.52 -12.34
C GLY A 418 -19.51 -25.13 -11.74
N ARG A 419 -18.77 -24.20 -12.36
CA ARG A 419 -17.50 -23.68 -11.80
C ARG A 419 -17.68 -23.00 -10.44
N LEU A 420 -18.78 -22.25 -10.28
CA LEU A 420 -19.11 -21.62 -9.01
C LEU A 420 -19.42 -22.70 -7.96
N ALA A 421 -20.23 -23.71 -8.30
CA ALA A 421 -20.54 -24.82 -7.43
C ALA A 421 -19.30 -25.63 -7.04
N ASP A 422 -18.42 -25.98 -7.99
CA ASP A 422 -17.16 -26.68 -7.74
C ASP A 422 -16.28 -25.93 -6.72
N ARG A 423 -16.26 -24.60 -6.81
CA ARG A 423 -15.54 -23.74 -5.86
C ARG A 423 -16.10 -23.89 -4.45
N TYR A 424 -17.42 -23.77 -4.26
CA TYR A 424 -18.04 -23.90 -2.93
C TYR A 424 -18.04 -25.33 -2.39
N ILE A 425 -18.12 -26.34 -3.26
CA ILE A 425 -17.95 -27.75 -2.90
C ILE A 425 -16.53 -27.99 -2.36
N SER A 426 -15.51 -27.51 -3.07
CA SER A 426 -14.12 -27.62 -2.61
C SER A 426 -13.88 -26.91 -1.27
N LEU A 427 -14.52 -25.76 -1.04
CA LEU A 427 -14.46 -25.07 0.25
C LEU A 427 -15.12 -25.90 1.35
N GLN A 428 -16.29 -26.48 1.07
CA GLN A 428 -16.99 -27.34 2.02
C GLN A 428 -16.18 -28.60 2.37
N ASP A 429 -15.51 -29.22 1.38
CA ASP A 429 -14.64 -30.37 1.62
C ASP A 429 -13.41 -29.99 2.47
N SER A 430 -12.84 -28.80 2.25
CA SER A 430 -11.76 -28.26 3.09
C SER A 430 -12.23 -28.03 4.53
N GLU A 431 -13.42 -27.46 4.72
CA GLU A 431 -14.03 -27.29 6.06
C GLU A 431 -14.32 -28.62 6.75
N ASN A 432 -14.89 -29.60 6.03
CA ASN A 432 -15.18 -30.93 6.55
C ASN A 432 -13.89 -31.66 6.96
N THR A 433 -12.87 -31.61 6.10
CA THR A 433 -11.54 -32.17 6.40
C THR A 433 -10.96 -31.55 7.65
N THR A 434 -11.12 -30.23 7.81
CA THR A 434 -10.59 -29.49 8.95
C THR A 434 -11.38 -29.75 10.24
N ALA A 435 -12.70 -29.98 10.14
CA ALA A 435 -13.52 -30.38 11.28
C ALA A 435 -13.04 -31.71 11.92
N THR A 436 -12.58 -32.67 11.12
CA THR A 436 -11.99 -33.92 11.65
C THR A 436 -10.74 -33.67 12.50
N ARG A 437 -9.96 -32.63 12.16
CA ARG A 437 -8.75 -32.24 12.90
C ARG A 437 -9.06 -31.74 14.31
N ILE A 438 -10.21 -31.07 14.52
CA ILE A 438 -10.66 -30.58 15.83
C ILE A 438 -10.80 -31.75 16.83
N THR A 439 -11.39 -32.85 16.37
CA THR A 439 -11.63 -34.06 17.18
C THR A 439 -10.41 -34.97 17.32
N THR A 440 -9.32 -34.69 16.59
CA THR A 440 -8.13 -35.53 16.59
C THR A 440 -7.40 -35.45 17.94
N THR A 441 -7.02 -36.61 18.48
CA THR A 441 -6.17 -36.72 19.68
C THR A 441 -4.82 -37.27 19.29
N SER A 442 -3.73 -36.64 19.73
CA SER A 442 -2.36 -37.03 19.42
C SER A 442 -1.52 -37.20 20.69
N LYS A 443 -0.63 -38.19 20.69
CA LYS A 443 0.40 -38.37 21.74
C LYS A 443 1.55 -37.36 21.60
N GLN A 444 1.62 -36.63 20.48
CA GLN A 444 2.61 -35.59 20.21
C GLN A 444 1.92 -34.21 20.13
N PRO A 445 1.79 -33.49 21.25
CA PRO A 445 1.05 -32.23 21.29
C PRO A 445 1.68 -31.12 20.44
N GLN A 446 3.01 -31.10 20.27
CA GLN A 446 3.69 -30.12 19.40
C GLN A 446 3.28 -30.27 17.92
N GLU A 447 3.21 -31.50 17.40
CA GLU A 447 2.77 -31.76 16.03
C GLU A 447 1.29 -31.45 15.83
N LEU A 448 0.45 -31.74 16.84
CA LEU A 448 -0.97 -31.40 16.80
C LEU A 448 -1.19 -29.89 16.75
N CYS A 449 -0.44 -29.10 17.53
CA CYS A 449 -0.50 -27.64 17.48
C CYS A 449 -0.12 -27.11 16.09
N LYS A 450 0.92 -27.68 15.46
CA LYS A 450 1.33 -27.32 14.10
C LYS A 450 0.27 -27.70 13.05
N LEU A 451 -0.35 -28.87 13.19
CA LEU A 451 -1.42 -29.34 12.30
C LEU A 451 -2.66 -28.43 12.37
N LEU A 452 -3.07 -28.03 13.57
CA LEU A 452 -4.20 -27.12 13.79
C LEU A 452 -3.90 -25.71 13.25
N SER A 453 -2.70 -25.19 13.51
CA SER A 453 -2.23 -23.93 12.93
C SER A 453 -2.29 -23.96 11.40
N ARG A 454 -1.81 -25.04 10.78
CA ARG A 454 -1.90 -25.23 9.32
C ARG A 454 -3.35 -25.25 8.85
N GLY A 455 -4.25 -25.93 9.56
CA GLY A 455 -5.69 -25.92 9.23
C GLY A 455 -6.31 -24.52 9.27
N ILE A 456 -5.92 -23.67 10.23
CA ILE A 456 -6.36 -22.27 10.27
C ILE A 456 -5.84 -21.51 9.04
N MET A 457 -4.55 -21.67 8.72
CA MET A 457 -3.92 -20.99 7.59
C MET A 457 -4.46 -21.46 6.23
N ASP A 458 -4.69 -22.76 6.06
CA ASP A 458 -5.28 -23.37 4.87
C ASP A 458 -6.68 -22.81 4.66
N LEU A 459 -7.54 -22.80 5.69
CA LEU A 459 -8.91 -22.28 5.60
C LEU A 459 -8.94 -20.78 5.27
N LEU A 460 -8.08 -19.97 5.90
CA LEU A 460 -7.98 -18.53 5.59
C LEU A 460 -7.57 -18.30 4.13
N THR A 461 -6.68 -19.14 3.59
CA THR A 461 -6.18 -19.02 2.22
C THR A 461 -7.20 -19.53 1.20
N ASP A 462 -7.81 -20.68 1.48
CA ASP A 462 -8.79 -21.34 0.63
C ASP A 462 -10.01 -20.45 0.42
N VAL A 463 -10.55 -19.87 1.51
CA VAL A 463 -11.72 -18.97 1.45
C VAL A 463 -11.34 -17.62 0.86
N GLY A 464 -10.25 -16.99 1.31
CA GLY A 464 -9.85 -15.65 0.88
C GLY A 464 -11.02 -14.66 1.01
N ASP A 465 -11.31 -13.93 -0.07
CA ASP A 465 -12.40 -12.94 -0.13
C ASP A 465 -13.77 -13.55 -0.53
N THR A 466 -13.86 -14.87 -0.70
CA THR A 466 -15.03 -15.53 -1.30
C THR A 466 -16.31 -15.31 -0.49
N PHE A 467 -16.21 -15.28 0.85
CA PHE A 467 -17.36 -15.12 1.75
C PHE A 467 -17.61 -13.67 2.18
N ASN A 468 -16.82 -12.70 1.71
CA ASN A 468 -16.98 -11.32 2.12
C ASN A 468 -18.40 -10.82 1.81
N GLN A 469 -19.01 -10.11 2.76
CA GLN A 469 -20.38 -9.57 2.67
C GLN A 469 -21.51 -10.61 2.73
N ASP A 470 -21.24 -11.92 2.75
CA ASP A 470 -22.24 -12.94 3.08
C ASP A 470 -22.19 -13.24 4.59
N SER A 471 -23.15 -12.71 5.34
CA SER A 471 -23.14 -12.88 6.80
C SER A 471 -23.26 -14.32 7.26
N VAL A 472 -23.92 -15.21 6.52
CA VAL A 472 -24.16 -16.58 7.00
C VAL A 472 -22.91 -17.42 6.79
N LEU A 473 -22.36 -17.41 5.57
CA LEU A 473 -21.15 -18.17 5.26
C LEU A 473 -19.93 -17.64 6.01
N MET A 474 -19.76 -16.32 6.09
CA MET A 474 -18.67 -15.73 6.88
C MET A 474 -18.81 -16.07 8.36
N SER A 475 -20.03 -16.09 8.92
CA SER A 475 -20.22 -16.44 10.33
C SER A 475 -19.86 -17.89 10.65
N ARG A 476 -20.26 -18.82 9.77
CA ARG A 476 -19.89 -20.24 9.88
C ARG A 476 -18.38 -20.44 9.76
N HIS A 477 -17.76 -19.72 8.83
CA HIS A 477 -16.31 -19.74 8.63
C HIS A 477 -15.56 -19.23 9.86
N LEU A 478 -15.94 -18.07 10.40
CA LEU A 478 -15.38 -17.52 11.62
C LEU A 478 -15.55 -18.48 12.80
N LEU A 479 -16.76 -19.05 12.98
CA LEU A 479 -17.00 -20.04 14.02
C LEU A 479 -16.03 -21.23 13.89
N ARG A 480 -15.85 -21.76 12.67
CA ARG A 480 -14.92 -22.87 12.40
C ARG A 480 -13.47 -22.51 12.71
N LEU A 481 -13.01 -21.32 12.34
CA LEU A 481 -11.67 -20.82 12.65
C LEU A 481 -11.46 -20.72 14.17
N PHE A 482 -12.46 -20.23 14.91
CA PHE A 482 -12.37 -20.10 16.36
C PHE A 482 -12.46 -21.43 17.10
N GLU A 483 -13.16 -22.44 16.59
CA GLU A 483 -13.12 -23.81 17.12
C GLU A 483 -11.71 -24.42 16.96
N LEU A 484 -11.10 -24.25 15.79
CA LEU A 484 -9.72 -24.69 15.56
C LEU A 484 -8.72 -23.96 16.44
N TRP A 485 -8.88 -22.64 16.56
CA TRP A 485 -8.02 -21.82 17.41
C TRP A 485 -8.17 -22.22 18.88
N THR A 486 -9.40 -22.46 19.36
CA THR A 486 -9.66 -22.95 20.72
C THR A 486 -8.91 -24.26 20.97
N ARG A 487 -9.05 -25.23 20.05
CA ARG A 487 -8.34 -26.50 20.16
C ARG A 487 -6.82 -26.34 20.11
N MET A 488 -6.32 -25.42 19.28
CA MET A 488 -4.89 -25.12 19.18
C MET A 488 -4.36 -24.47 20.46
N ASP A 489 -5.11 -23.54 21.07
CA ASP A 489 -4.75 -22.84 22.30
C ASP A 489 -4.73 -23.80 23.50
N GLU A 490 -5.66 -24.75 23.59
CA GLU A 490 -5.64 -25.82 24.59
C GLU A 490 -4.32 -26.61 24.52
N VAL A 491 -3.94 -27.03 23.31
CA VAL A 491 -2.71 -27.79 23.08
C VAL A 491 -1.48 -26.92 23.36
N ALA A 492 -1.43 -25.70 22.84
CA ALA A 492 -0.31 -24.78 23.04
C ALA A 492 -0.10 -24.46 24.53
N THR A 493 -1.18 -24.20 25.27
CA THR A 493 -1.12 -23.90 26.71
C THR A 493 -0.82 -25.13 27.58
N SER A 494 -1.07 -26.36 27.08
CA SER A 494 -0.58 -27.57 27.74
C SER A 494 0.93 -27.76 27.60
N ILE A 495 1.51 -27.33 26.46
CA ILE A 495 2.96 -27.41 26.20
C ILE A 495 3.69 -26.28 26.94
N CYS A 496 3.12 -25.06 26.89
CA CYS A 496 3.66 -23.86 27.51
C CYS A 496 2.61 -23.21 28.41
N PRO A 497 2.53 -23.60 29.70
CA PRO A 497 1.58 -23.03 30.65
C PRO A 497 1.70 -21.51 30.81
N LEU A 498 2.87 -20.92 30.55
CA LEU A 498 3.10 -19.47 30.56
C LEU A 498 2.15 -18.71 29.62
N LEU A 499 1.69 -19.31 28.52
CA LEU A 499 0.70 -18.69 27.63
C LEU A 499 -0.62 -18.37 28.34
N LYS A 500 -0.95 -19.07 29.44
CA LYS A 500 -2.16 -18.81 30.23
C LYS A 500 -2.10 -17.49 30.98
N ASP A 501 -0.88 -17.05 31.35
CA ASP A 501 -0.66 -15.82 32.09
C ASP A 501 -0.90 -14.56 31.24
N TYR A 502 -0.86 -14.68 29.90
CA TYR A 502 -1.04 -13.58 28.95
C TYR A 502 -2.46 -13.59 28.35
N HIS A 503 -2.97 -12.40 28.01
CA HIS A 503 -4.27 -12.27 27.36
C HIS A 503 -4.24 -12.89 25.95
N PRO A 504 -5.23 -13.71 25.56
CA PRO A 504 -5.24 -14.45 24.29
C PRO A 504 -5.56 -13.61 23.03
N LEU A 505 -5.42 -12.28 23.09
CA LEU A 505 -5.93 -11.27 22.13
C LEU A 505 -7.45 -11.21 21.92
N PHE A 506 -8.15 -12.34 21.92
CA PHE A 506 -9.58 -12.40 21.60
C PHE A 506 -10.47 -12.13 22.81
N ILE A 507 -11.65 -11.59 22.55
CA ILE A 507 -12.73 -11.42 23.52
C ILE A 507 -13.97 -12.15 23.03
N PRO A 508 -14.79 -12.74 23.93
CA PRO A 508 -15.97 -13.50 23.53
C PRO A 508 -16.99 -12.63 22.79
N ASP A 509 -17.12 -11.35 23.17
CA ASP A 509 -18.11 -10.41 22.67
C ASP A 509 -17.93 -10.08 21.18
N ALA A 510 -16.70 -10.23 20.67
CA ALA A 510 -16.41 -10.02 19.24
C ALA A 510 -17.10 -11.04 18.33
N LEU A 511 -17.65 -12.13 18.90
CA LEU A 511 -18.39 -13.18 18.19
C LEU A 511 -19.90 -13.10 18.40
N ASP A 512 -20.42 -12.10 19.11
CA ASP A 512 -21.88 -11.92 19.29
C ASP A 512 -22.59 -11.50 17.99
N VAL A 513 -21.81 -11.00 17.03
CA VAL A 513 -22.28 -10.55 15.72
C VAL A 513 -22.54 -11.69 14.73
N LEU A 514 -22.08 -12.91 15.03
CA LEU A 514 -22.21 -14.04 14.12
C LEU A 514 -23.69 -14.36 13.85
N CYS A 515 -24.03 -14.53 12.58
CA CYS A 515 -25.35 -14.87 12.08
C CYS A 515 -25.45 -16.40 11.90
N LEU A 516 -26.11 -17.08 12.83
CA LEU A 516 -26.17 -18.54 12.92
C LEU A 516 -27.62 -19.03 12.89
N MET A 517 -27.93 -19.94 11.96
CA MET A 517 -29.30 -20.41 11.70
C MET A 517 -29.72 -21.48 12.69
N THR A 518 -28.81 -22.39 13.00
CA THR A 518 -29.15 -23.65 13.66
C THR A 518 -28.84 -23.62 15.15
N ARG A 519 -29.52 -24.46 15.91
CA ARG A 519 -29.23 -24.64 17.34
C ARG A 519 -27.82 -25.19 17.57
N ASP A 520 -27.37 -26.14 16.74
CA ASP A 520 -26.01 -26.72 16.79
C ASP A 520 -24.92 -25.64 16.65
N GLU A 521 -25.07 -24.74 15.69
CA GLU A 521 -24.14 -23.62 15.50
C GLU A 521 -24.05 -22.73 16.74
N MET A 522 -25.20 -22.44 17.36
CA MET A 522 -25.28 -21.63 18.59
C MET A 522 -24.63 -22.34 19.79
N VAL A 523 -24.78 -23.66 19.90
CA VAL A 523 -24.11 -24.50 20.92
C VAL A 523 -22.59 -24.46 20.75
N ARG A 524 -22.11 -24.64 19.51
CA ARG A 524 -20.68 -24.58 19.18
C ARG A 524 -20.09 -23.20 19.49
N LEU A 525 -20.81 -22.13 19.13
CA LEU A 525 -20.39 -20.76 19.46
C LEU A 525 -20.33 -20.54 20.98
N LEU A 526 -21.31 -21.04 21.74
CA LEU A 526 -21.29 -20.96 23.20
C LEU A 526 -20.04 -21.63 23.78
N GLY A 527 -19.66 -22.81 23.28
CA GLY A 527 -18.44 -23.51 23.69
C GLY A 527 -17.17 -22.68 23.47
N VAL A 528 -17.02 -22.10 22.27
CA VAL A 528 -15.91 -21.18 21.94
C VAL A 528 -15.88 -19.96 22.85
N GLN A 529 -17.01 -19.28 23.03
CA GLN A 529 -17.08 -18.08 23.87
C GLN A 529 -16.77 -18.39 25.33
N GLN A 530 -17.25 -19.52 25.85
CA GLN A 530 -16.94 -19.94 27.22
C GLN A 530 -15.46 -20.23 27.41
N TYR A 531 -14.82 -20.88 26.42
CA TYR A 531 -13.38 -21.08 26.43
C TYR A 531 -12.61 -19.76 26.48
N ILE A 532 -12.95 -18.82 25.59
CA ILE A 532 -12.30 -17.50 25.55
C ILE A 532 -12.53 -16.74 26.87
N ARG A 533 -13.76 -16.74 27.41
CA ARG A 533 -14.06 -16.14 28.73
C ARG A 533 -13.16 -16.70 29.83
N ASN A 534 -13.05 -18.02 29.92
CA ASN A 534 -12.21 -18.68 30.92
C ASN A 534 -10.72 -18.37 30.71
N ARG A 535 -10.26 -18.27 29.47
CA ARG A 535 -8.88 -17.87 29.13
C ARG A 535 -8.59 -16.41 29.47
N VAL A 536 -9.54 -15.51 29.25
CA VAL A 536 -9.43 -14.10 29.67
C VAL A 536 -9.55 -13.98 31.20
N ALA A 537 -10.36 -14.78 31.88
CA ALA A 537 -10.44 -14.73 33.33
C ALA A 537 -9.16 -15.25 34.02
N SER A 538 -8.44 -16.18 33.38
CA SER A 538 -7.24 -16.80 33.94
C SER A 538 -5.94 -16.00 33.75
N HIS A 539 -5.89 -15.00 32.87
CA HIS A 539 -4.66 -14.23 32.64
C HIS A 539 -4.31 -13.31 33.82
N LYS A 540 -3.02 -12.96 33.95
CA LYS A 540 -2.55 -12.01 34.96
C LYS A 540 -2.76 -10.58 34.44
N ARG A 541 -3.59 -9.78 35.12
CA ARG A 541 -3.93 -8.40 34.72
C ARG A 541 -2.74 -7.45 34.54
N SER A 542 -1.60 -7.74 35.17
CA SER A 542 -0.36 -6.96 35.02
C SER A 542 0.38 -7.24 33.71
N LEU A 543 0.05 -8.34 33.03
CA LEU A 543 0.62 -8.77 31.76
C LEU A 543 -0.38 -8.46 30.64
N GLY A 544 0.17 -8.10 29.48
CA GLY A 544 -0.64 -7.84 28.29
C GLY A 544 -0.76 -9.08 27.42
N THR A 545 -0.48 -8.93 26.13
CA THR A 545 -0.50 -10.01 25.13
C THR A 545 0.92 -10.45 24.79
N ILE A 546 1.06 -11.61 24.13
CA ILE A 546 2.37 -12.07 23.63
C ILE A 546 2.89 -11.24 22.44
N PHE A 547 2.09 -10.32 21.91
CA PHE A 547 2.39 -9.45 20.77
C PHE A 547 2.65 -8.00 21.18
N ASP A 548 2.57 -7.68 22.48
CA ASP A 548 2.89 -6.36 23.00
C ASP A 548 4.38 -6.02 22.88
N ASN A 549 4.73 -4.76 23.19
CA ASN A 549 6.09 -4.24 23.07
C ASN A 549 7.14 -5.18 23.74
N PRO A 550 8.04 -5.78 22.95
CA PRO A 550 8.97 -6.81 23.43
C PRO A 550 10.03 -6.27 24.40
N ARG A 551 10.18 -4.95 24.51
CA ARG A 551 11.18 -4.27 25.35
C ARG A 551 10.72 -4.01 26.79
N LYS A 552 9.53 -4.46 27.20
CA LYS A 552 9.07 -4.37 28.59
C LYS A 552 9.48 -5.61 29.38
N GLY A 553 9.87 -5.48 30.65
CA GLY A 553 10.21 -6.64 31.50
C GLY A 553 9.05 -7.62 31.71
N SER A 554 7.80 -7.16 31.55
CA SER A 554 6.59 -7.97 31.55
C SER A 554 6.27 -8.63 30.19
N SER A 555 7.11 -8.46 29.17
CA SER A 555 6.89 -9.04 27.84
C SER A 555 7.00 -10.57 27.87
N PHE A 556 6.24 -11.24 27.00
CA PHE A 556 6.27 -12.69 26.90
C PHE A 556 7.68 -13.26 26.67
N PRO A 557 8.52 -12.69 25.79
CA PRO A 557 9.89 -13.20 25.64
C PRO A 557 10.74 -13.10 26.91
N ALA A 558 10.61 -12.01 27.68
CA ALA A 558 11.36 -11.84 28.92
C ALA A 558 10.99 -12.91 29.95
N GLN A 559 9.69 -13.20 30.10
CA GLN A 559 9.20 -14.25 31.01
C GLN A 559 9.54 -15.66 30.49
N PHE A 560 9.41 -15.89 29.18
CA PHE A 560 9.71 -17.19 28.58
C PHE A 560 11.19 -17.57 28.75
N VAL A 561 12.10 -16.65 28.44
CA VAL A 561 13.56 -16.91 28.54
C VAL A 561 14.00 -17.10 29.98
N SER A 562 13.39 -16.40 30.94
CA SER A 562 13.77 -16.48 32.36
C SER A 562 13.14 -17.67 33.10
N SER A 563 11.93 -18.09 32.71
CA SER A 563 11.10 -18.96 33.56
C SER A 563 10.79 -20.34 32.95
N THR A 564 11.24 -20.64 31.73
CA THR A 564 10.97 -21.92 31.06
C THR A 564 12.24 -22.75 30.83
N LEU A 565 12.10 -24.07 30.74
CA LEU A 565 13.22 -24.98 30.44
C LEU A 565 13.85 -24.69 29.07
N ALA A 566 13.03 -24.39 28.06
CA ALA A 566 13.50 -23.96 26.74
C ALA A 566 14.25 -22.62 26.82
N GLY A 567 13.79 -21.70 27.67
CA GLY A 567 14.47 -20.44 27.96
C GLY A 567 15.91 -20.63 28.47
N SER A 568 16.14 -21.61 29.35
CA SER A 568 17.49 -21.93 29.84
C SER A 568 18.45 -22.35 28.72
N GLN A 569 17.97 -23.09 27.72
CA GLN A 569 18.77 -23.46 26.54
C GLN A 569 19.05 -22.23 25.65
N ILE A 570 18.09 -21.33 25.52
CA ILE A 570 18.27 -20.06 24.78
C ILE A 570 19.36 -19.18 25.44
N LEU A 571 19.42 -19.14 26.77
CA LEU A 571 20.46 -18.42 27.52
C LEU A 571 21.86 -18.97 27.25
N MET A 572 22.02 -20.29 27.01
CA MET A 572 23.31 -20.86 26.61
C MET A 572 23.79 -20.27 25.28
N THR A 573 22.90 -20.17 24.29
CA THR A 573 23.24 -19.55 22.99
C THR A 573 23.56 -18.06 23.14
N ALA A 574 22.89 -17.35 24.07
CA ALA A 574 23.22 -15.96 24.40
C ALA A 574 24.69 -15.78 24.80
N THR A 575 25.24 -16.71 25.59
CA THR A 575 26.67 -16.68 25.97
C THR A 575 27.60 -16.87 24.77
N LEU A 576 27.22 -17.69 23.78
CA LEU A 576 27.99 -17.89 22.55
C LEU A 576 27.96 -16.63 21.68
N ILE A 577 26.82 -15.94 21.62
CA ILE A 577 26.68 -14.68 20.90
C ILE A 577 27.53 -13.58 21.56
N ASP A 578 27.50 -13.46 22.88
CA ASP A 578 28.32 -12.48 23.60
C ASP A 578 29.81 -12.73 23.40
N LYS A 579 30.27 -13.99 23.50
CA LYS A 579 31.67 -14.36 23.21
C LYS A 579 32.07 -14.00 21.77
N ALA A 580 31.19 -14.22 20.80
CA ALA A 580 31.45 -13.84 19.41
C ALA A 580 31.48 -12.32 19.23
N SER A 581 30.59 -11.59 19.90
CA SER A 581 30.55 -10.12 19.90
C SER A 581 31.82 -9.53 20.53
N LEU A 582 32.29 -10.10 21.65
CA LEU A 582 33.51 -9.67 22.32
C LEU A 582 34.75 -9.86 21.45
N ARG A 583 34.91 -11.04 20.82
CA ARG A 583 36.01 -11.29 19.87
C ARG A 583 36.01 -10.31 18.70
N ALA A 584 34.83 -10.00 18.16
CA ALA A 584 34.69 -9.01 17.08
C ALA A 584 35.09 -7.61 17.56
N ARG A 585 34.68 -7.23 18.77
CA ARG A 585 35.06 -5.96 19.42
C ARG A 585 36.58 -5.86 19.59
N GLU A 586 37.20 -6.87 20.17
CA GLU A 586 38.66 -6.93 20.38
C GLU A 586 39.42 -6.85 19.05
N SER A 587 38.97 -7.56 18.02
CA SER A 587 39.56 -7.49 16.68
C SER A 587 39.51 -6.08 16.09
N THR A 588 38.39 -5.35 16.26
CA THR A 588 38.27 -3.96 15.80
C THR A 588 39.18 -3.02 16.60
N LEU A 589 39.36 -3.25 17.91
CA LEU A 589 40.27 -2.45 18.72
C LEU A 589 41.75 -2.68 18.36
N SER A 590 42.14 -3.92 18.08
CA SER A 590 43.49 -4.24 17.59
C SER A 590 43.74 -3.64 16.19
N GLU A 591 42.72 -3.65 15.31
CA GLU A 591 42.78 -2.96 14.02
C GLU A 591 42.97 -1.45 14.20
N LEU A 592 42.25 -0.82 15.16
CA LEU A 592 42.42 0.60 15.49
C LEU A 592 43.84 0.91 15.95
N GLU A 593 44.43 0.09 16.83
CA GLU A 593 45.79 0.30 17.32
C GLU A 593 46.81 0.24 16.16
N SER A 594 46.69 -0.77 15.30
CA SER A 594 47.54 -0.92 14.11
C SER A 594 47.42 0.28 13.16
N LEU A 595 46.19 0.71 12.87
CA LEU A 595 45.93 1.85 12.01
C LEU A 595 46.40 3.17 12.63
N THR A 596 46.36 3.32 13.95
CA THR A 596 46.85 4.49 14.68
C THR A 596 48.37 4.59 14.60
N LYS A 597 49.10 3.49 14.85
CA LYS A 597 50.57 3.44 14.66
C LYS A 597 50.96 3.82 13.22
N LYS A 598 50.21 3.33 12.23
CA LYS A 598 50.41 3.71 10.81
C LYS A 598 50.08 5.18 10.54
N TYR A 599 49.05 5.72 11.18
CA TYR A 599 48.69 7.13 11.08
C TYR A 599 49.80 8.04 11.65
N ASP A 600 50.35 7.69 12.81
CA ASP A 600 51.38 8.48 13.51
C ASP A 600 52.71 8.46 12.74
N SER A 601 53.15 7.29 12.28
CA SER A 601 54.35 7.16 11.43
C SER A 601 54.25 7.93 10.10
N LEU A 602 53.07 7.91 9.46
CA LEU A 602 52.81 8.72 8.27
C LEU A 602 52.80 10.22 8.61
N THR A 603 52.32 10.61 9.78
CA THR A 603 52.31 12.01 10.24
C THR A 603 53.71 12.53 10.52
N GLN A 604 54.54 11.77 11.24
CA GLN A 604 55.96 12.09 11.46
C GLN A 604 56.69 12.24 10.12
N SER A 605 56.56 11.24 9.26
CA SER A 605 57.11 11.28 7.89
C SER A 605 56.65 12.48 7.06
N LEU A 606 55.43 12.98 7.28
CA LEU A 606 54.92 14.15 6.57
C LEU A 606 55.55 15.43 7.09
N ASN A 607 55.79 15.54 8.40
CA ASN A 607 56.44 16.70 9.00
C ASN A 607 57.89 16.84 8.53
N ASP A 608 58.60 15.73 8.31
CA ASP A 608 60.01 15.72 7.88
C ASP A 608 60.22 16.03 6.38
N LEU A 609 59.17 16.05 5.57
CA LEU A 609 59.27 16.18 4.11
C LEU A 609 58.65 17.48 3.62
N THR A 610 59.33 18.25 2.79
CA THR A 610 58.73 19.44 2.13
C THR A 610 57.97 19.04 0.86
N CYS A 611 56.85 19.71 0.57
CA CYS A 611 56.12 19.52 -0.67
C CYS A 611 56.86 20.22 -1.82
N THR A 612 57.25 19.48 -2.87
CA THR A 612 57.93 20.02 -4.07
C THR A 612 57.01 20.18 -5.28
N CYS A 613 55.69 20.02 -5.09
CA CYS A 613 54.74 20.11 -6.19
C CYS A 613 54.53 21.57 -6.62
N THR A 614 54.65 21.83 -7.91
CA THR A 614 54.28 23.12 -8.52
C THR A 614 52.89 23.04 -9.15
N VAL A 615 52.22 24.17 -9.34
CA VAL A 615 50.95 24.22 -10.08
C VAL A 615 51.18 24.84 -11.45
N SER A 616 50.71 24.17 -12.51
CA SER A 616 50.81 24.69 -13.88
C SER A 616 49.91 25.92 -14.07
N SER A 617 50.17 26.69 -15.13
CA SER A 617 49.30 27.80 -15.58
C SER A 617 47.87 27.35 -15.92
N THR A 618 47.63 26.05 -16.08
CA THR A 618 46.32 25.43 -16.30
C THR A 618 45.64 24.94 -15.02
N GLY A 619 46.24 25.16 -13.83
CA GLY A 619 45.70 24.72 -12.54
C GLY A 619 46.01 23.25 -12.21
N LYS A 620 46.83 22.57 -13.02
CA LYS A 620 47.21 21.17 -12.82
C LYS A 620 48.42 21.09 -11.90
N LYS A 621 48.26 20.45 -10.74
CA LYS A 621 49.38 20.23 -9.81
C LYS A 621 50.36 19.20 -10.41
N THR A 622 51.57 19.63 -10.71
CA THR A 622 52.67 18.77 -11.17
C THR A 622 53.27 18.08 -9.95
N THR A 623 53.01 16.79 -9.80
CA THR A 623 53.44 16.00 -8.63
C THR A 623 54.75 15.24 -8.85
N ASN A 624 55.41 15.40 -10.00
CA ASN A 624 56.55 14.60 -10.40
C ASN A 624 57.69 14.73 -9.36
N GLY A 625 58.03 13.61 -8.71
CA GLY A 625 59.10 13.52 -7.72
C GLY A 625 58.74 13.91 -6.28
N CYS A 626 57.51 14.33 -5.97
CA CYS A 626 57.17 14.70 -4.59
C CYS A 626 56.98 13.49 -3.68
N ARG A 627 57.82 13.36 -2.64
CA ARG A 627 57.75 12.29 -1.63
C ARG A 627 56.67 12.52 -0.56
N ARG A 628 56.27 13.77 -0.32
CA ARG A 628 55.26 14.16 0.70
C ARG A 628 53.83 13.80 0.28
N CYS A 629 53.43 14.10 -0.96
CA CYS A 629 52.05 13.94 -1.43
C CYS A 629 51.53 12.48 -1.39
N PRO A 630 52.28 11.45 -1.81
CA PRO A 630 51.83 10.06 -1.70
C PRO A 630 51.54 9.63 -0.25
N LYS A 631 52.41 9.99 0.70
CA LYS A 631 52.22 9.69 2.14
C LYS A 631 50.98 10.38 2.70
N PHE A 632 50.69 11.61 2.27
CA PHE A 632 49.49 12.35 2.66
C PHE A 632 48.22 11.61 2.19
N TRP A 633 48.18 11.17 0.94
CA TRP A 633 47.04 10.41 0.41
C TRP A 633 46.88 9.05 1.07
N GLN A 634 47.99 8.37 1.41
CA GLN A 634 47.95 7.14 2.19
C GLN A 634 47.32 7.39 3.58
N ARG A 635 47.76 8.44 4.29
CA ARG A 635 47.21 8.81 5.61
C ARG A 635 45.70 9.13 5.51
N LYS A 636 45.31 9.95 4.53
CA LYS A 636 43.91 10.38 4.31
C LYS A 636 42.96 9.23 3.92
N LYS A 637 43.48 8.14 3.35
CA LYS A 637 42.70 6.95 2.98
C LYS A 637 42.50 5.96 4.12
N LEU A 638 43.21 6.11 5.24
CA LEU A 638 43.03 5.22 6.38
C LEU A 638 41.62 5.38 6.94
N LYS A 639 40.90 4.25 7.00
CA LYS A 639 39.55 4.14 7.54
C LYS A 639 39.46 2.88 8.39
N ILE A 640 38.61 2.92 9.40
CA ILE A 640 38.28 1.77 10.26
C ILE A 640 36.79 1.47 10.17
N SER A 641 36.43 0.19 10.16
CA SER A 641 35.03 -0.25 10.23
C SER A 641 34.58 -0.34 11.69
N VAL A 642 33.35 0.07 11.99
CA VAL A 642 32.87 0.12 13.38
C VAL A 642 32.32 -1.22 13.85
N HIS A 643 32.55 -1.52 15.13
CA HIS A 643 31.91 -2.62 15.83
C HIS A 643 30.62 -2.13 16.49
N GLU A 644 29.58 -2.95 16.41
CA GLU A 644 28.32 -2.77 17.13
C GLU A 644 28.05 -4.09 17.85
N ASP A 645 27.82 -4.06 19.16
CA ASP A 645 27.55 -5.26 19.95
C ASP A 645 26.38 -6.04 19.36
N PHE A 646 26.45 -7.38 19.36
CA PHE A 646 25.48 -8.21 18.64
C PHE A 646 24.11 -8.30 19.33
N LEU A 647 24.09 -8.08 20.64
CA LEU A 647 22.89 -8.08 21.48
C LEU A 647 22.87 -6.85 22.39
N PRO A 648 21.68 -6.41 22.85
CA PRO A 648 21.56 -5.42 23.90
C PRO A 648 22.27 -5.86 25.20
N SER A 649 22.74 -4.86 25.95
CA SER A 649 23.31 -5.03 27.29
C SER A 649 22.23 -5.39 28.33
N THR A 650 22.67 -5.89 29.48
CA THR A 650 21.80 -6.27 30.62
C THR A 650 21.77 -5.22 31.72
N ASP A 651 22.20 -3.99 31.43
CA ASP A 651 22.31 -2.87 32.39
C ASP A 651 20.96 -2.24 32.75
N THR A 652 19.94 -2.40 31.91
CA THR A 652 18.58 -1.93 32.19
C THR A 652 17.54 -2.99 31.85
N ASP A 653 16.42 -2.98 32.57
CA ASP A 653 15.31 -3.92 32.35
C ASP A 653 14.81 -3.88 30.91
N GLN A 654 14.75 -2.68 30.31
CA GLN A 654 14.29 -2.50 28.94
C GLN A 654 15.21 -3.21 27.93
N ARG A 655 16.54 -3.07 28.10
CA ARG A 655 17.50 -3.71 27.20
C ARG A 655 17.57 -5.21 27.45
N ASN A 656 17.45 -5.65 28.70
CA ASN A 656 17.37 -7.07 29.03
C ASN A 656 16.12 -7.74 28.40
N ALA A 657 14.97 -7.08 28.45
CA ALA A 657 13.75 -7.55 27.79
C ALA A 657 13.91 -7.61 26.26
N GLN A 658 14.49 -6.57 25.66
CA GLN A 658 14.80 -6.57 24.23
C GLN A 658 15.76 -7.70 23.83
N ARG A 659 16.76 -7.97 24.68
CA ARG A 659 17.70 -9.08 24.50
C ARG A 659 16.96 -10.42 24.53
N ALA A 660 16.08 -10.64 25.50
CA ALA A 660 15.25 -11.85 25.57
C ALA A 660 14.37 -12.02 24.33
N ALA A 661 13.80 -10.93 23.80
CA ALA A 661 13.01 -10.97 22.56
C ALA A 661 13.82 -11.39 21.34
N ILE A 662 15.01 -10.81 21.13
CA ILE A 662 15.90 -11.20 20.03
C ILE A 662 16.28 -12.67 20.15
N LEU A 663 16.62 -13.12 21.35
CA LEU A 663 17.01 -14.50 21.61
C LEU A 663 15.85 -15.48 21.37
N LEU A 664 14.63 -15.12 21.79
CA LEU A 664 13.45 -15.94 21.51
C LEU A 664 13.22 -16.05 20.00
N GLU A 665 13.22 -14.96 19.23
CA GLU A 665 12.98 -15.05 17.78
C GLU A 665 14.03 -15.89 17.04
N LEU A 666 15.29 -15.88 17.48
CA LEU A 666 16.34 -16.69 16.85
C LEU A 666 16.15 -18.20 17.06
N LEU A 667 15.49 -18.59 18.16
CA LEU A 667 15.42 -19.97 18.65
C LEU A 667 13.99 -20.37 19.06
N ILE A 668 12.99 -19.74 18.46
CA ILE A 668 11.60 -19.95 18.84
C ILE A 668 11.17 -21.38 18.51
N PRO A 669 10.56 -22.13 19.44
CA PRO A 669 10.06 -23.46 19.16
C PRO A 669 9.02 -23.46 18.02
N GLU A 670 9.10 -24.42 17.10
CA GLU A 670 8.25 -24.45 15.90
C GLU A 670 6.73 -24.39 16.20
N TYR A 671 6.26 -25.10 17.24
CA TYR A 671 4.85 -25.08 17.63
C TYR A 671 4.40 -23.69 18.07
N LEU A 672 5.29 -22.92 18.73
CA LEU A 672 5.00 -21.57 19.22
C LEU A 672 5.01 -20.57 18.05
N THR A 673 5.89 -20.74 17.08
CA THR A 673 5.85 -19.99 15.82
C THR A 673 4.54 -20.26 15.08
N ALA A 674 4.13 -21.52 14.96
CA ALA A 674 2.87 -21.89 14.33
C ALA A 674 1.65 -21.31 15.07
N TYR A 675 1.64 -21.37 16.40
CA TYR A 675 0.59 -20.77 17.24
C TYR A 675 0.53 -19.24 17.05
N ARG A 676 1.68 -18.55 17.08
CA ARG A 676 1.77 -17.09 16.88
C ARG A 676 1.29 -16.70 15.49
N ALA A 677 1.70 -17.41 14.45
CA ALA A 677 1.31 -17.11 13.08
C ALA A 677 -0.21 -17.23 12.87
N ALA A 678 -0.81 -18.35 13.29
CA ALA A 678 -2.26 -18.56 13.16
C ALA A 678 -3.06 -17.56 14.01
N THR A 679 -2.65 -17.33 15.26
CA THR A 679 -3.31 -16.35 16.16
C THR A 679 -3.21 -14.93 15.60
N TRP A 680 -2.04 -14.54 15.08
CA TRP A 680 -1.82 -13.22 14.48
C TRP A 680 -2.66 -13.02 13.22
N ARG A 681 -2.76 -14.03 12.36
CA ARG A 681 -3.58 -13.96 11.15
C ARG A 681 -5.07 -13.87 11.45
N LEU A 682 -5.56 -14.63 12.42
CA LEU A 682 -6.94 -14.53 12.88
C LEU A 682 -7.24 -13.19 13.55
N TYR A 683 -6.27 -12.63 14.27
CA TYR A 683 -6.35 -11.26 14.82
C TYR A 683 -6.42 -10.22 13.71
N LEU A 684 -5.54 -10.27 12.70
CA LEU A 684 -5.54 -9.32 11.58
C LEU A 684 -6.84 -9.35 10.77
N LEU A 685 -7.46 -10.52 10.64
CA LEU A 685 -8.77 -10.66 9.99
C LEU A 685 -9.85 -9.79 10.66
N GLY A 686 -9.73 -9.51 11.96
CA GLY A 686 -10.64 -8.64 12.70
C GLY A 686 -10.22 -7.15 12.74
N ILE A 687 -9.20 -6.72 11.99
CA ILE A 687 -8.70 -5.34 12.06
C ILE A 687 -8.82 -4.63 10.70
N THR A 688 -9.50 -3.49 10.69
CA THR A 688 -9.54 -2.58 9.53
C THR A 688 -8.32 -1.65 9.56
N VAL A 689 -7.37 -1.86 8.66
CA VAL A 689 -6.14 -1.05 8.59
C VAL A 689 -6.31 0.09 7.57
N HIS A 690 -6.17 1.34 8.01
CA HIS A 690 -6.13 2.48 7.10
C HIS A 690 -4.76 2.55 6.39
N SER A 691 -4.75 2.85 5.08
CA SER A 691 -3.57 2.79 4.21
C SER A 691 -2.41 3.72 4.59
N SER A 692 -2.58 4.61 5.57
CA SER A 692 -1.59 5.59 6.02
C SER A 692 -0.48 5.04 6.92
N THR A 693 -0.53 3.78 7.38
CA THR A 693 0.37 3.22 8.42
C THR A 693 1.46 2.26 7.92
N LYS A 694 1.70 2.14 6.61
CA LYS A 694 2.77 1.26 6.07
C LYS A 694 4.17 1.86 6.27
N GLY A 695 4.70 1.79 7.49
CA GLY A 695 6.06 2.22 7.81
C GLY A 695 7.10 1.14 7.49
N ILE A 696 7.84 1.29 6.39
CA ILE A 696 8.92 0.35 6.03
C ILE A 696 10.02 0.36 7.12
N PRO A 697 10.35 -0.80 7.73
CA PRO A 697 11.39 -0.88 8.75
C PRO A 697 12.76 -0.49 8.20
N LYS A 698 13.60 0.07 9.08
CA LYS A 698 14.97 0.45 8.71
C LYS A 698 15.97 -0.69 8.87
N LEU A 699 15.61 -1.71 9.64
CA LEU A 699 16.40 -2.90 9.92
C LEU A 699 15.46 -4.01 10.34
N LEU A 700 15.53 -5.17 9.68
CA LEU A 700 14.93 -6.41 10.15
C LEU A 700 15.94 -7.20 10.99
N LEU A 701 15.46 -8.08 11.87
CA LEU A 701 16.35 -8.98 12.62
C LEU A 701 17.24 -9.81 11.66
N ASP A 702 16.66 -10.26 10.55
CA ASP A 702 17.36 -11.01 9.51
C ASP A 702 18.43 -10.20 8.76
N ASP A 703 18.40 -8.86 8.84
CA ASP A 703 19.47 -8.03 8.26
C ASP A 703 20.74 -8.05 9.13
N ILE A 704 20.66 -8.54 10.39
CA ILE A 704 21.80 -8.63 11.31
C ILE A 704 22.58 -9.91 11.00
N THR A 705 23.47 -9.82 10.01
CA THR A 705 24.28 -10.95 9.51
C THR A 705 25.06 -11.71 10.58
N ASN A 706 25.52 -11.02 11.63
CA ASN A 706 26.28 -11.65 12.74
C ASN A 706 25.44 -12.65 13.55
N LEU A 707 24.11 -12.48 13.56
CA LEU A 707 23.18 -13.33 14.32
C LEU A 707 22.68 -14.54 13.51
N LYS A 708 22.74 -14.48 12.16
CA LYS A 708 22.20 -15.53 11.27
C LYS A 708 22.71 -16.94 11.59
N LYS A 709 23.99 -17.07 11.96
CA LYS A 709 24.60 -18.37 12.29
C LYS A 709 24.06 -19.01 13.57
N PHE A 710 23.38 -18.24 14.42
CA PHE A 710 22.76 -18.70 15.65
C PHE A 710 21.25 -18.91 15.50
N SER A 711 20.67 -18.51 14.36
CA SER A 711 19.25 -18.67 14.09
C SER A 711 18.96 -20.11 13.68
N GLN A 712 17.95 -20.72 14.30
CA GLN A 712 17.28 -21.87 13.69
C GLN A 712 16.41 -21.31 12.56
N LYS A 713 16.61 -21.80 11.32
CA LYS A 713 15.86 -21.29 10.17
C LYS A 713 14.38 -21.62 10.34
N VAL A 714 13.58 -20.59 10.59
CA VAL A 714 12.13 -20.66 10.51
C VAL A 714 11.69 -19.47 9.67
N ASP A 715 11.08 -19.74 8.51
CA ASP A 715 10.49 -18.69 7.68
C ASP A 715 9.29 -18.09 8.43
N GLY A 716 9.55 -17.07 9.25
CA GLY A 716 8.57 -16.38 10.06
C GLY A 716 8.01 -15.15 9.35
N THR A 717 6.69 -15.10 9.13
CA THR A 717 6.00 -13.91 8.62
C THR A 717 5.91 -12.78 9.64
N PHE A 718 6.05 -13.11 10.93
CA PHE A 718 6.03 -12.17 12.05
C PHE A 718 7.38 -12.22 12.78
N THR A 719 8.10 -11.10 12.82
CA THR A 719 9.49 -11.03 13.31
C THR A 719 9.74 -9.73 14.09
N LEU A 720 10.99 -9.48 14.49
CA LEU A 720 11.43 -8.22 15.06
C LEU A 720 12.01 -7.30 13.99
N ALA A 721 11.64 -6.02 14.06
CA ALA A 721 12.17 -4.97 13.22
C ALA A 721 12.47 -3.71 14.04
N SER A 722 13.32 -2.84 13.49
CA SER A 722 13.70 -1.57 14.09
C SER A 722 13.42 -0.40 13.16
N ARG A 723 12.81 0.65 13.72
CA ARG A 723 12.63 1.95 13.07
C ARG A 723 13.96 2.72 12.96
N LYS A 724 15.01 2.28 13.67
CA LYS A 724 16.37 2.84 13.65
C LYS A 724 17.32 1.96 12.83
N LYS A 725 18.17 2.58 12.01
CA LYS A 725 19.26 1.91 11.28
C LYS A 725 20.38 1.50 12.24
N SER A 726 21.00 0.33 12.00
CA SER A 726 22.26 -0.04 12.67
C SER A 726 23.37 0.98 12.39
N PHE A 727 24.43 1.02 13.21
CA PHE A 727 25.58 1.90 12.95
C PHE A 727 26.28 1.53 11.64
N ARG A 728 26.38 0.23 11.36
CA ARG A 728 26.99 -0.33 10.14
C ARG A 728 26.27 0.06 8.84
N GLN A 729 24.95 0.26 8.87
CA GLN A 729 24.15 0.69 7.71
C GLN A 729 24.11 2.22 7.51
N THR A 730 24.79 2.99 8.36
CA THR A 730 24.87 4.45 8.23
C THR A 730 26.24 4.90 7.78
N HIS A 731 26.38 6.19 7.46
CA HIS A 731 27.67 6.78 7.09
C HIS A 731 28.73 6.66 8.22
N TYR A 732 28.31 6.33 9.46
CA TYR A 732 29.19 5.97 10.57
C TYR A 732 29.81 4.56 10.47
N GLY A 733 29.42 3.74 9.49
CA GLY A 733 29.91 2.36 9.36
C GLY A 733 31.42 2.24 9.11
N LYS A 734 32.02 3.27 8.47
CA LYS A 734 33.46 3.40 8.24
C LYS A 734 33.93 4.81 8.59
N LEU A 735 34.78 4.94 9.59
CA LEU A 735 35.26 6.22 10.11
C LEU A 735 36.70 6.51 9.65
N LYS A 736 37.04 7.77 9.42
CA LYS A 736 38.42 8.22 9.12
C LYS A 736 39.22 8.38 10.42
N LEU A 737 40.52 8.09 10.39
CA LEU A 737 41.42 8.29 11.54
C LEU A 737 41.86 9.76 11.71
N PRO A 738 42.24 10.17 12.95
CA PRO A 738 42.32 9.37 14.18
C PRO A 738 40.96 9.16 14.85
N LYS A 739 40.82 8.07 15.62
CA LYS A 739 39.64 7.76 16.45
C LYS A 739 40.04 7.09 17.76
N THR A 740 39.25 7.29 18.80
CA THR A 740 39.42 6.62 20.10
C THR A 740 38.60 5.32 20.16
N PRO A 741 38.91 4.38 21.07
CA PRO A 741 38.19 3.10 21.21
C PRO A 741 36.66 3.24 21.38
N ASP A 742 36.22 4.24 22.13
CA ASP A 742 34.80 4.55 22.37
C ASP A 742 34.08 5.08 21.13
N GLN A 743 34.82 5.62 20.15
CA GLN A 743 34.26 6.13 18.89
C GLN A 743 34.11 5.05 17.80
N VAL A 744 34.62 3.83 18.02
CA VAL A 744 34.58 2.74 17.03
C VAL A 744 33.86 1.49 17.52
N ALA A 745 33.65 1.34 18.84
CA ALA A 745 33.01 0.20 19.46
C ALA A 745 31.70 0.59 20.16
N PHE A 746 30.60 0.47 19.42
CA PHE A 746 29.25 0.86 19.83
C PHE A 746 28.48 -0.27 20.51
N ARG A 747 27.55 0.12 21.39
CA ARG A 747 26.52 -0.80 21.92
C ARG A 747 25.45 -1.04 20.85
N PHE A 748 24.66 -2.11 21.03
CA PHE A 748 23.51 -2.42 20.18
C PHE A 748 22.54 -1.23 20.10
N GLY A 749 22.41 -0.61 18.92
CA GLY A 749 21.71 0.66 18.74
C GLY A 749 20.29 0.54 18.16
N ALA A 750 19.90 -0.65 17.69
CA ALA A 750 18.58 -0.89 17.13
C ALA A 750 17.52 -1.02 18.23
N GLU A 751 16.31 -0.55 17.96
CA GLU A 751 15.17 -0.66 18.87
C GLU A 751 14.16 -1.63 18.28
N MET A 752 14.22 -2.87 18.75
CA MET A 752 13.41 -3.95 18.19
C MET A 752 11.96 -3.88 18.69
N SER A 753 11.02 -4.05 17.77
CA SER A 753 9.58 -4.14 17.99
C SER A 753 8.98 -5.14 17.01
N TYR A 754 7.81 -5.68 17.30
CA TYR A 754 7.19 -6.69 16.45
C TYR A 754 6.65 -6.12 15.14
N TYR A 755 6.91 -6.85 14.05
CA TYR A 755 6.59 -6.44 12.70
C TYR A 755 6.15 -7.63 11.84
N ASP A 756 5.07 -7.45 11.09
CA ASP A 756 4.59 -8.38 10.08
C ASP A 756 5.20 -8.05 8.72
N THR A 757 6.03 -8.94 8.21
CA THR A 757 6.73 -8.75 6.92
C THR A 757 5.82 -8.93 5.71
N VAL A 758 4.70 -9.64 5.86
CA VAL A 758 3.76 -9.89 4.77
C VAL A 758 2.78 -8.73 4.63
N SER A 759 2.18 -8.30 5.75
CA SER A 759 1.21 -7.19 5.74
C SER A 759 1.89 -5.81 5.78
N GLY A 760 3.15 -5.74 6.20
CA GLY A 760 3.91 -4.50 6.31
C GLY A 760 3.47 -3.62 7.47
N LEU A 761 3.08 -4.24 8.59
CA LEU A 761 2.43 -3.58 9.73
C LEU A 761 3.22 -3.78 11.03
N TRP A 762 3.23 -2.74 11.86
CA TRP A 762 3.80 -2.79 13.20
C TRP A 762 2.74 -3.21 14.22
N ALA A 763 3.04 -4.19 15.06
CA ALA A 763 2.07 -4.69 16.02
C ALA A 763 1.66 -3.64 17.08
N ASP A 764 2.56 -2.71 17.42
CA ASP A 764 2.32 -1.64 18.38
C ASP A 764 1.45 -0.49 17.85
N GLU A 765 1.13 -0.48 16.54
CA GLU A 765 0.28 0.51 15.89
C GLU A 765 -1.16 0.02 15.68
N LEU A 766 -1.43 -1.27 15.94
CA LEU A 766 -2.74 -1.87 15.70
C LEU A 766 -3.67 -1.80 16.94
N PRO A 767 -5.00 -1.76 16.74
CA PRO A 767 -5.97 -1.81 17.85
C PRO A 767 -5.83 -3.09 18.66
N LYS A 768 -5.88 -3.00 20.00
CA LYS A 768 -5.64 -4.18 20.87
C LYS A 768 -6.66 -5.31 20.73
N VAL A 769 -7.88 -5.00 20.29
CA VAL A 769 -9.00 -5.94 20.26
C VAL A 769 -9.51 -6.08 18.81
N PRO A 770 -9.53 -7.29 18.25
CA PRO A 770 -10.08 -7.53 16.91
C PRO A 770 -11.62 -7.51 16.93
N TRP A 771 -12.22 -7.09 15.82
CA TRP A 771 -13.66 -6.96 15.66
C TRP A 771 -14.15 -7.37 14.26
N TYR A 772 -15.01 -8.38 14.20
CA TYR A 772 -15.33 -9.08 12.94
C TYR A 772 -16.57 -8.59 12.21
N GLN A 773 -17.29 -7.60 12.76
CA GLN A 773 -18.54 -7.08 12.19
C GLN A 773 -18.40 -6.65 10.72
N HIS A 774 -17.26 -6.02 10.39
CA HIS A 774 -17.01 -5.49 9.04
C HIS A 774 -16.95 -6.57 7.94
N LEU A 775 -16.69 -7.84 8.29
CA LEU A 775 -16.64 -8.96 7.34
C LEU A 775 -18.04 -9.45 6.94
N LEU A 776 -19.03 -9.21 7.81
CA LEU A 776 -20.39 -9.68 7.63
C LEU A 776 -21.19 -8.80 6.64
N GLY A 777 -20.64 -7.68 6.17
CA GLY A 777 -21.31 -6.75 5.27
C GLY A 777 -22.37 -5.87 5.95
N PRO A 778 -22.82 -4.81 5.26
CA PRO A 778 -23.81 -3.86 5.80
C PRO A 778 -25.19 -4.50 5.93
N TRP A 779 -25.91 -4.16 6.99
CA TRP A 779 -27.26 -4.68 7.29
C TRP A 779 -28.25 -3.59 7.69
N LEU A 780 -27.76 -2.38 7.93
CA LEU A 780 -28.56 -1.22 8.27
C LEU A 780 -28.66 -0.26 7.08
N PRO A 781 -29.82 0.40 6.91
CA PRO A 781 -29.94 1.51 5.98
C PRO A 781 -28.90 2.61 6.23
N GLN A 782 -28.50 3.31 5.17
CA GLN A 782 -27.53 4.39 5.26
C GLN A 782 -28.03 5.51 6.19
N GLY A 783 -27.20 5.87 7.18
CA GLY A 783 -27.49 6.91 8.16
C GLY A 783 -27.93 6.39 9.53
N ILE A 784 -28.18 5.08 9.68
CA ILE A 784 -28.44 4.47 10.99
C ILE A 784 -27.12 3.91 11.55
N PRO A 785 -26.69 4.35 12.75
CA PRO A 785 -25.46 3.86 13.35
C PRO A 785 -25.61 2.39 13.75
N ASP A 786 -24.63 1.57 13.39
CA ASP A 786 -24.58 0.17 13.79
C ASP A 786 -23.98 0.05 15.21
N PRO A 787 -24.75 -0.41 16.22
CA PRO A 787 -24.23 -0.55 17.58
C PRO A 787 -23.10 -1.60 17.68
N TYR A 788 -22.96 -2.46 16.68
CA TYR A 788 -21.91 -3.46 16.59
C TYR A 788 -20.74 -3.01 15.69
N GLU A 789 -20.69 -1.78 15.20
CA GLU A 789 -19.60 -1.31 14.33
C GLU A 789 -18.25 -1.26 15.05
N THR A 790 -18.26 -0.88 16.33
CA THR A 790 -17.04 -0.70 17.12
C THR A 790 -17.11 -1.47 18.44
N PRO A 791 -15.96 -1.92 18.99
CA PRO A 791 -15.92 -2.59 20.28
C PRO A 791 -16.53 -1.76 21.43
N ARG A 792 -16.46 -0.41 21.36
CA ARG A 792 -17.00 0.48 22.40
C ARG A 792 -18.52 0.37 22.55
N GLY A 793 -19.25 0.18 21.45
CA GLY A 793 -20.71 0.02 21.47
C GLY A 793 -21.19 -1.22 22.23
N VAL A 794 -20.34 -2.24 22.34
CA VAL A 794 -20.63 -3.49 23.07
C VAL A 794 -20.00 -3.49 24.47
N LEU A 795 -18.77 -2.97 24.62
CA LEU A 795 -18.00 -3.01 25.86
C LEU A 795 -18.38 -1.96 26.90
N ASP A 796 -19.04 -0.84 26.53
CA ASP A 796 -19.42 0.23 27.49
C ASP A 796 -20.56 -0.17 28.46
N MET A 797 -20.96 -1.45 28.52
CA MET A 797 -22.07 -1.97 29.36
C MET A 797 -23.42 -1.24 29.17
N LEU A 798 -23.56 -0.43 28.12
CA LEU A 798 -24.81 0.23 27.78
C LEU A 798 -25.68 -0.78 27.01
N LEU A 799 -26.35 -1.64 27.77
CA LEU A 799 -27.07 -2.83 27.31
C LEU A 799 -28.09 -2.55 26.16
N HIS A 800 -28.52 -1.31 25.97
CA HIS A 800 -29.64 -0.94 25.08
C HIS A 800 -29.46 0.41 24.34
N ARG A 801 -28.31 0.66 23.71
CA ARG A 801 -28.14 1.85 22.83
C ARG A 801 -28.62 1.59 21.40
N PRO A 802 -29.28 2.56 20.75
CA PRO A 802 -29.77 3.83 21.33
C PRO A 802 -30.97 3.60 22.27
N SER A 803 -31.03 4.31 23.39
CA SER A 803 -32.22 4.31 24.27
C SER A 803 -33.42 4.99 23.59
N SER A 804 -34.64 4.83 24.14
CA SER A 804 -35.82 5.52 23.60
C SER A 804 -35.64 7.04 23.50
N TYR A 805 -34.92 7.66 24.46
CA TYR A 805 -34.56 9.08 24.41
C TYR A 805 -33.51 9.38 23.34
N ASP A 806 -32.49 8.53 23.19
CA ASP A 806 -31.47 8.71 22.14
C ASP A 806 -32.08 8.60 20.73
N ILE A 807 -33.05 7.70 20.54
CA ILE A 807 -33.77 7.52 19.28
C ILE A 807 -34.47 8.82 18.90
N VAL A 808 -35.28 9.38 19.81
CA VAL A 808 -35.99 10.65 19.59
C VAL A 808 -35.01 11.80 19.37
N ALA A 809 -33.93 11.88 20.16
CA ALA A 809 -32.92 12.91 20.02
C ALA A 809 -32.16 12.83 18.68
N SER A 810 -32.03 11.64 18.10
CA SER A 810 -31.33 11.41 16.82
C SER A 810 -32.22 11.55 15.59
N GLU A 811 -33.52 11.85 15.75
CA GLU A 811 -34.46 12.01 14.64
C GLU A 811 -34.03 13.11 13.65
N SER A 812 -33.37 14.16 14.15
CA SER A 812 -32.82 15.23 13.32
C SER A 812 -31.62 14.80 12.46
N MET A 813 -31.00 13.65 12.76
CA MET A 813 -29.86 13.09 12.02
C MET A 813 -30.27 12.18 10.85
N ARG A 814 -31.58 12.06 10.58
CA ARG A 814 -32.12 11.23 9.51
C ARG A 814 -31.53 11.56 8.14
N SER A 815 -31.32 10.53 7.31
CA SER A 815 -30.98 10.72 5.90
C SER A 815 -32.22 11.18 5.11
N GLN A 816 -32.01 11.84 3.96
CA GLN A 816 -33.12 12.30 3.10
C GLN A 816 -33.95 11.14 2.51
N SER A 817 -33.40 9.92 2.51
CA SER A 817 -34.03 8.72 1.94
C SER A 817 -34.94 7.95 2.89
N LEU A 818 -34.98 8.27 4.18
CA LEU A 818 -35.78 7.57 5.20
C LEU A 818 -36.84 8.50 5.80
N SER A 819 -38.06 7.97 6.00
CA SER A 819 -39.09 8.68 6.77
C SER A 819 -38.71 8.70 8.26
N GLY A 820 -39.20 9.71 9.02
CA GLY A 820 -38.90 9.82 10.45
C GLY A 820 -39.41 8.61 11.26
N ASN A 821 -40.58 8.08 10.88
CA ASN A 821 -41.15 6.88 11.49
C ASN A 821 -40.32 5.64 11.19
N ASP A 822 -39.84 5.45 9.95
CA ASP A 822 -38.97 4.31 9.60
C ASP A 822 -37.65 4.38 10.37
N PHE A 823 -37.02 5.56 10.43
CA PHE A 823 -35.76 5.78 11.13
C PHE A 823 -35.87 5.39 12.62
N CYS A 824 -36.91 5.87 13.30
CA CYS A 824 -37.15 5.53 14.71
C CYS A 824 -37.43 4.03 14.89
N SER A 825 -38.22 3.43 14.00
CA SER A 825 -38.59 2.01 14.08
C SER A 825 -37.37 1.10 13.88
N PHE A 826 -36.49 1.40 12.92
CA PHE A 826 -35.23 0.67 12.75
C PHE A 826 -34.37 0.74 14.02
N GLN A 827 -34.15 1.94 14.57
CA GLN A 827 -33.35 2.09 15.78
C GLN A 827 -33.98 1.37 17.00
N ARG A 828 -35.31 1.36 17.13
CA ARG A 828 -36.01 0.60 18.17
C ARG A 828 -35.73 -0.90 18.05
N ALA A 829 -35.90 -1.48 16.86
CA ALA A 829 -35.66 -2.89 16.61
C ALA A 829 -34.18 -3.29 16.87
N VAL A 830 -33.23 -2.41 16.55
CA VAL A 830 -31.80 -2.60 16.87
C VAL A 830 -31.53 -2.57 18.38
N SER A 831 -32.12 -1.60 19.09
CA SER A 831 -31.92 -1.41 20.55
C SER A 831 -32.54 -2.52 21.40
N ALA A 832 -33.54 -3.22 20.86
CA ALA A 832 -34.37 -4.17 21.58
C ALA A 832 -33.72 -5.55 21.75
N ARG A 833 -32.47 -5.67 22.22
CA ARG A 833 -31.76 -6.96 22.29
C ARG A 833 -32.56 -8.07 22.99
N GLY A 834 -32.94 -7.87 24.25
CA GLY A 834 -33.72 -8.82 25.06
C GLY A 834 -35.21 -8.96 24.70
N ARG A 835 -35.75 -8.01 23.91
CA ARG A 835 -37.16 -7.95 23.49
C ARG A 835 -37.30 -8.05 21.98
N ARG A 836 -36.25 -8.48 21.28
CA ARG A 836 -36.11 -8.33 19.82
C ARG A 836 -37.27 -8.98 19.09
N TRP A 837 -37.55 -10.22 19.45
CA TRP A 837 -38.62 -11.01 18.86
C TRP A 837 -40.03 -10.53 19.23
N LEU A 838 -40.20 -9.92 20.41
CA LEU A 838 -41.46 -9.26 20.77
C LEU A 838 -41.68 -8.00 19.94
N GLU A 839 -40.64 -7.20 19.72
CA GLU A 839 -40.71 -6.04 18.82
C GLU A 839 -40.96 -6.50 17.37
N ILE A 840 -40.25 -7.52 16.87
CA ILE A 840 -40.51 -8.10 15.55
C ILE A 840 -41.97 -8.50 15.43
N LEU A 841 -42.51 -9.26 16.39
CA LEU A 841 -43.91 -9.69 16.40
C LEU A 841 -44.89 -8.51 16.42
N LYS A 842 -44.59 -7.45 17.18
CA LYS A 842 -45.37 -6.21 17.20
C LYS A 842 -45.35 -5.52 15.85
N GLU A 843 -44.18 -5.40 15.23
CA GLU A 843 -44.01 -4.77 13.92
C GLU A 843 -44.63 -5.57 12.78
N MET A 844 -44.66 -6.91 12.89
CA MET A 844 -45.42 -7.77 11.98
C MET A 844 -46.93 -7.46 12.01
N ALA A 845 -47.44 -6.94 13.12
CA ALA A 845 -48.84 -6.58 13.30
C ALA A 845 -49.15 -5.08 13.05
N ALA A 846 -48.16 -4.19 13.23
CA ALA A 846 -48.37 -2.74 13.21
C ALA A 846 -48.21 -2.07 11.82
N SER A 847 -47.76 -2.82 10.80
CA SER A 847 -47.55 -2.34 9.41
C SER A 847 -46.63 -1.11 9.29
N ASN A 848 -45.79 -0.80 10.29
CA ASN A 848 -44.86 0.32 10.23
C ASN A 848 -43.68 0.06 9.28
N PHE A 849 -43.38 -1.20 8.98
CA PHE A 849 -42.34 -1.61 8.06
C PHE A 849 -42.95 -2.21 6.79
N ASP A 850 -42.43 -1.79 5.64
CA ASP A 850 -42.63 -2.55 4.41
C ASP A 850 -41.65 -3.74 4.38
N PHE A 851 -42.13 -4.91 4.81
CA PHE A 851 -41.39 -6.17 4.75
C PHE A 851 -41.16 -6.68 3.31
N SER A 852 -41.81 -6.05 2.31
CA SER A 852 -41.57 -6.29 0.89
C SER A 852 -40.37 -5.49 0.37
N SER A 853 -39.89 -4.51 1.13
CA SER A 853 -38.68 -3.76 0.79
C SER A 853 -37.43 -4.55 1.13
N ARG A 854 -36.48 -4.60 0.19
CA ARG A 854 -35.21 -5.31 0.32
C ARG A 854 -34.39 -4.88 1.54
N ALA A 855 -34.37 -3.58 1.84
CA ALA A 855 -33.61 -3.05 2.98
C ALA A 855 -34.16 -3.57 4.31
N THR A 856 -35.49 -3.57 4.44
CA THR A 856 -36.21 -4.11 5.61
C THR A 856 -36.01 -5.62 5.75
N ASN A 857 -36.09 -6.34 4.63
CA ASN A 857 -35.95 -7.79 4.58
C ASN A 857 -34.55 -8.24 5.06
N SER A 858 -33.49 -7.67 4.48
CA SER A 858 -32.10 -7.95 4.88
C SER A 858 -31.82 -7.59 6.34
N PHE A 859 -32.41 -6.49 6.82
CA PHE A 859 -32.33 -6.05 8.22
C PHE A 859 -32.93 -7.09 9.18
N PHE A 860 -34.18 -7.53 8.93
CA PHE A 860 -34.83 -8.51 9.80
C PHE A 860 -34.23 -9.91 9.70
N HIS A 861 -33.75 -10.32 8.53
CA HIS A 861 -33.01 -11.57 8.38
C HIS A 861 -31.76 -11.57 9.25
N ARG A 862 -30.99 -10.46 9.24
CA ARG A 862 -29.83 -10.36 10.12
C ARG A 862 -30.25 -10.37 11.59
N LEU A 863 -31.25 -9.60 11.98
CA LEU A 863 -31.70 -9.55 13.38
C LEU A 863 -32.18 -10.92 13.90
N ALA A 864 -32.84 -11.70 13.05
CA ALA A 864 -33.34 -13.04 13.39
C ALA A 864 -32.22 -14.07 13.57
N MET A 865 -31.10 -13.88 12.87
CA MET A 865 -29.98 -14.83 12.78
C MET A 865 -28.80 -14.48 13.67
N GLN A 866 -28.59 -13.19 13.94
CA GLN A 866 -27.51 -12.71 14.79
C GLN A 866 -27.65 -13.32 16.19
N ALA A 867 -26.61 -14.02 16.63
CA ALA A 867 -26.61 -14.73 17.91
C ALA A 867 -26.86 -13.79 19.10
N GLY A 868 -26.23 -12.61 19.07
CA GLY A 868 -26.32 -11.63 20.14
C GLY A 868 -25.52 -12.03 21.39
N PRO A 869 -25.45 -11.11 22.37
CA PRO A 869 -24.60 -11.30 23.54
C PRO A 869 -25.25 -12.25 24.55
N ALA A 870 -24.41 -12.92 25.34
CA ALA A 870 -24.81 -13.81 26.42
C ALA A 870 -24.49 -13.16 27.78
N VAL A 871 -25.06 -11.97 28.02
CA VAL A 871 -24.80 -11.17 29.23
C VAL A 871 -25.85 -11.44 30.31
N LEU A 872 -27.12 -11.35 29.97
CA LEU A 872 -28.23 -11.59 30.90
C LEU A 872 -28.70 -13.05 30.91
N GLU A 873 -28.51 -13.75 29.79
CA GLU A 873 -28.91 -15.13 29.58
C GLU A 873 -27.73 -15.91 28.99
N GLU A 874 -27.18 -16.86 29.75
CA GLU A 874 -25.96 -17.61 29.38
C GLU A 874 -26.24 -18.89 28.59
N GLY A 875 -27.51 -19.21 28.34
CA GLY A 875 -27.94 -20.39 27.59
C GLY A 875 -27.74 -20.29 26.07
N VAL A 876 -28.00 -21.39 25.36
CA VAL A 876 -27.87 -21.50 23.89
C VAL A 876 -28.67 -20.41 23.15
N LEU A 877 -29.84 -20.06 23.68
CA LEU A 877 -30.73 -19.06 23.08
C LEU A 877 -30.30 -17.61 23.35
N ARG A 878 -29.50 -17.38 24.40
CA ARG A 878 -28.98 -16.06 24.80
C ARG A 878 -30.07 -15.02 25.02
N GLU A 879 -29.67 -13.78 25.29
CA GLU A 879 -30.64 -12.71 25.57
C GLU A 879 -31.54 -12.40 24.37
N VAL A 880 -31.08 -12.69 23.15
CA VAL A 880 -31.83 -12.35 21.94
C VAL A 880 -32.95 -13.36 21.67
N HIS A 881 -32.71 -14.66 21.85
CA HIS A 881 -33.65 -15.71 21.46
C HIS A 881 -34.33 -16.41 22.64
N TRP A 882 -34.09 -16.00 23.89
CA TRP A 882 -34.63 -16.67 25.08
C TRP A 882 -36.17 -16.87 25.04
N VAL A 883 -36.90 -15.95 24.40
CA VAL A 883 -38.37 -15.98 24.32
C VAL A 883 -38.91 -17.22 23.60
N PHE A 884 -38.12 -17.87 22.74
CA PHE A 884 -38.49 -19.13 22.10
C PHE A 884 -38.65 -20.30 23.09
N ASN A 885 -38.20 -20.16 24.35
CA ASN A 885 -38.54 -21.14 25.39
C ASN A 885 -40.03 -21.13 25.76
N SER A 886 -40.78 -20.08 25.42
CA SER A 886 -42.20 -19.97 25.71
C SER A 886 -43.04 -20.54 24.57
N GLU A 887 -43.76 -21.63 24.82
CA GLU A 887 -44.71 -22.19 23.84
C GLU A 887 -45.74 -21.16 23.39
N SER A 888 -46.25 -20.32 24.30
CA SER A 888 -47.22 -19.27 23.97
C SER A 888 -46.68 -18.24 22.96
N PHE A 889 -45.38 -17.95 23.00
CA PHE A 889 -44.74 -17.08 22.02
C PHE A 889 -44.57 -17.82 20.67
N CYS A 890 -44.15 -19.08 20.71
CA CYS A 890 -44.03 -19.93 19.52
C CYS A 890 -45.36 -20.06 18.77
N ASP A 891 -46.45 -20.33 19.49
CA ASP A 891 -47.82 -20.35 18.96
C ASP A 891 -48.17 -19.02 18.30
N ARG A 892 -47.95 -17.91 19.01
CA ARG A 892 -48.30 -16.58 18.48
C ARG A 892 -47.50 -16.22 17.23
N LEU A 893 -46.21 -16.61 17.18
CA LEU A 893 -45.38 -16.40 15.99
C LEU A 893 -45.87 -17.26 14.82
N LYS A 894 -46.20 -18.54 15.07
CA LYS A 894 -46.78 -19.44 14.07
C LYS A 894 -48.07 -18.85 13.48
N GLU A 895 -49.03 -18.46 14.33
CA GLU A 895 -50.30 -17.85 13.90
C GLU A 895 -50.09 -16.64 12.97
N ARG A 896 -49.10 -15.79 13.28
CA ARG A 896 -48.81 -14.61 12.47
C ARG A 896 -48.17 -14.96 11.13
N LEU A 897 -47.27 -15.95 11.10
CA LEU A 897 -46.68 -16.45 9.87
C LEU A 897 -47.74 -17.10 8.97
N GLU A 898 -48.67 -17.85 9.56
CA GLU A 898 -49.80 -18.45 8.83
C GLU A 898 -50.72 -17.39 8.24
N ALA A 899 -51.08 -16.37 9.02
CA ALA A 899 -51.90 -15.26 8.53
C ALA A 899 -51.23 -14.50 7.37
N TRP A 900 -49.91 -14.29 7.42
CA TRP A 900 -49.16 -13.71 6.30
C TRP A 900 -49.19 -14.62 5.06
N MET A 901 -49.02 -15.93 5.23
CA MET A 901 -49.13 -16.87 4.12
C MET A 901 -50.53 -16.88 3.50
N ASP A 902 -51.59 -16.84 4.31
CA ASP A 902 -52.99 -16.78 3.82
C ASP A 902 -53.22 -15.56 2.93
N THR A 903 -52.64 -14.41 3.29
CA THR A 903 -52.73 -13.20 2.45
C THR A 903 -51.89 -13.28 1.18
N MET A 904 -50.79 -14.04 1.21
CA MET A 904 -49.84 -14.14 0.11
C MET A 904 -50.13 -15.27 -0.86
N ASP A 905 -50.92 -16.28 -0.50
CA ASP A 905 -51.08 -17.52 -1.27
C ASP A 905 -51.40 -17.26 -2.76
N GLN A 906 -52.19 -16.23 -3.04
CA GLN A 906 -52.55 -15.78 -4.40
C GLN A 906 -51.63 -14.68 -4.97
N ASN A 907 -50.81 -14.03 -4.15
CA ASN A 907 -49.94 -12.91 -4.52
C ASN A 907 -48.47 -13.33 -4.63
N ARG A 908 -48.18 -14.11 -5.68
CA ARG A 908 -46.83 -14.59 -6.05
C ARG A 908 -45.76 -13.50 -6.28
N ARG A 909 -46.13 -12.21 -6.26
CA ARG A 909 -45.19 -11.08 -6.43
C ARG A 909 -44.49 -10.70 -5.12
N GLN A 910 -44.93 -11.21 -3.97
CA GLN A 910 -44.35 -10.94 -2.65
C GLN A 910 -43.31 -11.98 -2.21
N VAL A 911 -42.39 -12.35 -3.11
CA VAL A 911 -41.33 -13.34 -2.80
C VAL A 911 -40.36 -12.81 -1.73
N ASP A 912 -40.12 -11.49 -1.67
CA ASP A 912 -39.40 -10.85 -0.57
C ASP A 912 -40.00 -11.23 0.79
N LEU A 913 -41.30 -10.99 0.98
CA LEU A 913 -41.99 -11.26 2.24
C LEU A 913 -41.96 -12.76 2.58
N MET A 914 -42.16 -13.63 1.58
CA MET A 914 -42.04 -15.09 1.75
C MET A 914 -40.65 -15.49 2.23
N SER A 915 -39.58 -14.86 1.76
CA SER A 915 -38.22 -15.09 2.25
C SER A 915 -38.10 -14.84 3.76
N THR A 916 -38.76 -13.79 4.27
CA THR A 916 -38.83 -13.53 5.73
C THR A 916 -39.63 -14.60 6.46
N VAL A 917 -40.76 -15.05 5.89
CA VAL A 917 -41.54 -16.16 6.46
C VAL A 917 -40.68 -17.42 6.57
N VAL A 918 -39.89 -17.75 5.56
CA VAL A 918 -38.98 -18.91 5.56
C VAL A 918 -37.93 -18.79 6.66
N ILE A 919 -37.22 -17.66 6.75
CA ILE A 919 -36.21 -17.46 7.80
C ILE A 919 -36.84 -17.55 9.19
N PHE A 920 -38.00 -16.93 9.43
CA PHE A 920 -38.65 -16.96 10.74
C PHE A 920 -39.20 -18.34 11.09
N SER A 921 -39.72 -19.08 10.10
CA SER A 921 -40.18 -20.46 10.28
C SER A 921 -39.01 -21.40 10.58
N LEU A 922 -37.86 -21.20 9.93
CA LEU A 922 -36.63 -21.94 10.23
C LEU A 922 -36.09 -21.60 11.62
N ARG A 923 -36.14 -20.33 12.05
CA ARG A 923 -35.77 -19.94 13.42
C ARG A 923 -36.71 -20.56 14.45
N LEU A 924 -38.01 -20.56 14.18
CA LEU A 924 -38.99 -21.24 15.03
C LEU A 924 -38.66 -22.73 15.14
N TYR A 925 -38.42 -23.41 14.01
CA TYR A 925 -38.06 -24.83 13.97
C TYR A 925 -36.80 -25.15 14.80
N HIS A 926 -35.74 -24.35 14.69
CA HIS A 926 -34.49 -24.61 15.42
C HIS A 926 -34.50 -24.23 16.89
N LEU A 927 -35.26 -23.20 17.26
CA LEU A 927 -35.16 -22.60 18.60
C LEU A 927 -36.33 -22.95 19.52
N CYS A 928 -37.45 -23.46 18.98
CA CYS A 928 -38.60 -23.82 19.78
C CYS A 928 -38.30 -24.97 20.77
N PRO A 929 -39.13 -25.16 21.80
CA PRO A 929 -39.04 -26.30 22.69
C PRO A 929 -39.40 -27.58 21.93
N GLN A 930 -38.90 -28.72 22.39
CA GLN A 930 -39.12 -30.02 21.72
C GLN A 930 -40.62 -30.37 21.59
N SER A 931 -41.44 -29.95 22.55
CA SER A 931 -42.90 -30.09 22.54
C SER A 931 -43.57 -29.36 21.35
N PHE A 932 -42.93 -28.34 20.79
CA PHE A 932 -43.44 -27.54 19.67
C PHE A 932 -42.86 -27.94 18.31
N ALA A 933 -41.87 -28.82 18.27
CA ALA A 933 -41.11 -29.14 17.05
C ALA A 933 -42.00 -29.63 15.89
N THR A 934 -43.04 -30.43 16.19
CA THR A 934 -43.99 -30.93 15.17
C THR A 934 -44.77 -29.80 14.51
N HIS A 935 -45.28 -28.85 15.30
CA HIS A 935 -46.03 -27.69 14.78
C HIS A 935 -45.14 -26.77 13.94
N ALA A 936 -43.86 -26.62 14.30
CA ALA A 936 -42.90 -25.86 13.52
C ALA A 936 -42.53 -26.58 12.19
N HIS A 937 -42.44 -27.91 12.20
CA HIS A 937 -42.21 -28.71 10.98
C HIS A 937 -43.40 -28.62 10.01
N GLU A 938 -44.63 -28.73 10.53
CA GLU A 938 -45.86 -28.56 9.73
C GLU A 938 -45.92 -27.18 9.04
N LEU A 939 -45.52 -26.13 9.75
CA LEU A 939 -45.41 -24.78 9.19
C LEU A 939 -44.43 -24.74 8.01
N LEU A 940 -43.26 -25.38 8.14
CA LEU A 940 -42.27 -25.47 7.05
C LEU A 940 -42.78 -26.28 5.85
N LEU A 941 -43.52 -27.37 6.08
CA LEU A 941 -44.15 -28.14 5.01
C LEU A 941 -45.19 -27.30 4.25
N ARG A 942 -45.95 -26.46 4.95
CA ARG A 942 -46.89 -25.52 4.34
C ARG A 942 -46.16 -24.48 3.48
N VAL A 943 -45.10 -23.87 4.01
CA VAL A 943 -44.24 -22.93 3.25
C VAL A 943 -43.67 -23.58 1.98
N ARG A 944 -43.21 -24.84 2.07
CA ARG A 944 -42.75 -25.63 0.91
C ARG A 944 -43.83 -25.78 -0.15
N SER A 945 -45.04 -26.14 0.27
CA SER A 945 -46.16 -26.32 -0.66
C SER A 945 -46.50 -25.03 -1.41
N VAL A 946 -46.62 -23.91 -0.68
CA VAL A 946 -46.94 -22.59 -1.26
C VAL A 946 -45.85 -22.15 -2.24
N THR A 947 -44.58 -22.19 -1.83
CA THR A 947 -43.45 -21.79 -2.69
C THR A 947 -43.30 -22.71 -3.91
N SER A 948 -43.55 -24.01 -3.76
CA SER A 948 -43.57 -24.95 -4.89
C SER A 948 -44.70 -24.67 -5.90
N ASN A 949 -45.88 -24.29 -5.43
CA ASN A 949 -47.00 -23.90 -6.29
C ASN A 949 -46.72 -22.57 -7.01
N TRP A 950 -46.09 -21.61 -6.34
CA TRP A 950 -45.68 -20.36 -6.97
C TRP A 950 -44.69 -20.57 -8.12
N ILE A 951 -43.77 -21.53 -8.00
CA ILE A 951 -42.84 -21.88 -9.10
C ILE A 951 -43.63 -22.29 -10.35
N LEU A 952 -44.62 -23.20 -10.22
CA LEU A 952 -45.43 -23.65 -11.35
C LEU A 952 -46.22 -22.49 -11.98
N GLN A 953 -46.83 -21.64 -11.14
CA GLN A 953 -47.60 -20.49 -11.59
C GLN A 953 -46.72 -19.45 -12.30
N LEU A 954 -45.55 -19.13 -11.74
CA LEU A 954 -44.61 -18.17 -12.32
C LEU A 954 -43.99 -18.71 -13.61
N GLN A 955 -43.65 -20.01 -13.67
CA GLN A 955 -43.22 -20.65 -14.92
C GLN A 955 -44.29 -20.52 -16.02
N HIS A 956 -45.57 -20.72 -15.67
CA HIS A 956 -46.66 -20.49 -16.61
C HIS A 956 -46.75 -19.01 -17.06
N GLU A 957 -46.57 -18.05 -16.14
CA GLU A 957 -46.54 -16.61 -16.47
C GLU A 957 -45.37 -16.26 -17.42
N VAL A 958 -44.17 -16.77 -17.16
CA VAL A 958 -43.00 -16.56 -18.02
C VAL A 958 -43.25 -17.11 -19.43
N ARG A 959 -43.93 -18.25 -19.54
CA ARG A 959 -44.23 -18.92 -20.83
C ARG A 959 -45.38 -18.27 -21.60
N SER A 960 -46.32 -17.61 -20.92
CA SER A 960 -47.54 -17.05 -21.52
C SER A 960 -47.48 -15.54 -21.76
N THR A 961 -46.50 -14.83 -21.18
CA THR A 961 -46.38 -13.37 -21.30
C THR A 961 -45.67 -12.98 -22.61
N PRO A 962 -46.29 -12.19 -23.50
CA PRO A 962 -45.68 -11.78 -24.77
C PRO A 962 -44.63 -10.67 -24.60
N ASP A 963 -44.72 -9.89 -23.53
CA ASP A 963 -43.79 -8.80 -23.19
C ASP A 963 -42.51 -9.36 -22.53
N GLY A 964 -41.36 -9.12 -23.17
CA GLY A 964 -40.07 -9.66 -22.73
C GLY A 964 -39.62 -9.16 -21.35
N ASP A 965 -39.90 -7.90 -21.01
CA ASP A 965 -39.50 -7.30 -19.74
C ASP A 965 -40.33 -7.86 -18.58
N MET A 966 -41.62 -8.05 -18.79
CA MET A 966 -42.53 -8.64 -17.81
C MET A 966 -42.26 -10.14 -17.63
N ALA A 967 -41.96 -10.87 -18.71
CA ALA A 967 -41.50 -12.26 -18.64
C ALA A 967 -40.17 -12.38 -17.88
N GLY A 968 -39.23 -11.46 -18.09
CA GLY A 968 -37.98 -11.40 -17.34
C GLY A 968 -38.17 -11.10 -15.84
N LYS A 969 -39.11 -10.22 -15.48
CA LYS A 969 -39.47 -10.00 -14.06
C LYS A 969 -40.08 -11.26 -13.44
N ALA A 970 -41.00 -11.94 -14.13
CA ALA A 970 -41.61 -13.17 -13.66
C ALA A 970 -40.59 -14.30 -13.48
N ALA A 971 -39.62 -14.44 -14.38
CA ALA A 971 -38.57 -15.44 -14.25
C ALA A 971 -37.59 -15.10 -13.12
N THR A 972 -37.30 -13.82 -12.86
CA THR A 972 -36.54 -13.42 -11.66
C THR A 972 -37.26 -13.83 -10.37
N LEU A 973 -38.59 -13.65 -10.31
CA LEU A 973 -39.40 -14.10 -9.19
C LEU A 973 -39.44 -15.63 -9.08
N ALA A 974 -39.54 -16.35 -10.20
CA ALA A 974 -39.52 -17.82 -10.22
C ALA A 974 -38.19 -18.39 -9.73
N PHE A 975 -37.07 -17.77 -10.16
CA PHE A 975 -35.74 -18.09 -9.69
C PHE A 975 -35.61 -17.89 -8.18
N TRP A 976 -36.15 -16.78 -7.65
CA TRP A 976 -36.14 -16.53 -6.22
C TRP A 976 -37.04 -17.50 -5.44
N ALA A 977 -38.26 -17.75 -5.91
CA ALA A 977 -39.17 -18.72 -5.29
C ALA A 977 -38.54 -20.12 -5.23
N ALA A 978 -37.80 -20.53 -6.27
CA ALA A 978 -37.04 -21.77 -6.29
C ALA A 978 -35.94 -21.81 -5.21
N LEU A 979 -35.15 -20.75 -5.05
CA LEU A 979 -34.14 -20.68 -3.99
C LEU A 979 -34.75 -20.73 -2.59
N VAL A 980 -35.83 -19.98 -2.36
CA VAL A 980 -36.53 -19.96 -1.07
C VAL A 980 -37.18 -21.31 -0.76
N CYS A 981 -37.76 -21.97 -1.76
CA CYS A 981 -38.27 -23.34 -1.63
C CYS A 981 -37.15 -24.30 -1.20
N ARG A 982 -35.99 -24.28 -1.87
CA ARG A 982 -34.83 -25.12 -1.49
C ARG A 982 -34.31 -24.81 -0.09
N GLN A 983 -34.32 -23.54 0.30
CA GLN A 983 -33.89 -23.09 1.63
C GLN A 983 -34.66 -23.77 2.77
N THR A 984 -35.94 -24.10 2.57
CA THR A 984 -36.70 -24.83 3.59
C THR A 984 -36.17 -26.25 3.87
N PHE A 985 -35.48 -26.88 2.90
CA PHE A 985 -34.94 -28.24 3.06
C PHE A 985 -33.62 -28.17 3.82
N TRP A 986 -32.61 -27.51 3.25
CA TRP A 986 -31.29 -27.44 3.88
C TRP A 986 -31.30 -26.57 5.13
N GLY A 987 -32.25 -25.65 5.26
CA GLY A 987 -32.45 -24.85 6.46
C GLY A 987 -32.75 -25.70 7.70
N CYS A 988 -33.27 -26.92 7.56
CA CYS A 988 -33.51 -27.82 8.68
C CYS A 988 -32.24 -28.57 9.16
N SER A 989 -31.11 -28.43 8.44
CA SER A 989 -29.84 -29.06 8.78
C SER A 989 -29.38 -28.70 10.19
N GLY A 990 -28.77 -29.63 10.92
CA GLY A 990 -28.30 -29.42 12.30
C GLY A 990 -29.31 -29.73 13.42
N HIS A 991 -30.52 -30.20 13.10
CA HIS A 991 -31.43 -30.82 14.07
C HIS A 991 -31.03 -32.30 14.30
N GLY A 992 -31.14 -32.82 15.53
CA GLY A 992 -30.65 -34.17 15.91
C GLY A 992 -31.24 -35.32 15.08
N ASP A 993 -32.44 -35.13 14.52
CA ASP A 993 -33.16 -36.07 13.65
C ASP A 993 -33.39 -35.51 12.22
N PHE A 994 -32.58 -34.54 11.79
CA PHE A 994 -32.77 -33.84 10.51
C PHE A 994 -32.88 -34.81 9.33
N GLU A 995 -31.92 -35.71 9.16
CA GLU A 995 -31.89 -36.64 8.04
C GLU A 995 -33.11 -37.56 8.05
N ALA A 996 -33.46 -38.13 9.20
CA ALA A 996 -34.62 -39.01 9.33
C ALA A 996 -35.95 -38.29 9.09
N THR A 997 -36.04 -37.01 9.48
CA THR A 997 -37.25 -36.20 9.32
C THR A 997 -37.43 -35.76 7.87
N VAL A 998 -36.38 -35.19 7.27
CA VAL A 998 -36.44 -34.71 5.88
C VAL A 998 -36.57 -35.86 4.88
N LEU A 999 -35.99 -37.03 5.14
CA LEU A 999 -36.20 -38.21 4.28
C LEU A 999 -37.68 -38.66 4.20
N ARG A 1000 -38.51 -38.32 5.19
CA ARG A 1000 -39.96 -38.59 5.17
C ARG A 1000 -40.78 -37.51 4.47
N ASP A 1001 -40.19 -36.34 4.21
CA ASP A 1001 -40.86 -35.25 3.51
C ASP A 1001 -40.97 -35.57 2.00
N ASP A 1002 -41.93 -34.96 1.31
CA ASP A 1002 -42.06 -35.07 -0.16
C ASP A 1002 -40.84 -34.43 -0.85
N PRO A 1003 -40.04 -35.17 -1.65
CA PRO A 1003 -38.88 -34.62 -2.34
C PRO A 1003 -39.24 -33.91 -3.65
N LEU A 1004 -40.48 -34.01 -4.15
CA LEU A 1004 -40.89 -33.40 -5.40
C LEU A 1004 -40.65 -31.87 -5.46
N PRO A 1005 -40.97 -31.08 -4.41
CA PRO A 1005 -40.66 -29.65 -4.40
C PRO A 1005 -39.16 -29.35 -4.53
N PHE A 1006 -38.27 -30.23 -4.02
CA PHE A 1006 -36.83 -30.08 -4.18
C PHE A 1006 -36.42 -30.26 -5.64
N PHE A 1007 -36.82 -31.36 -6.30
CA PHE A 1007 -36.46 -31.58 -7.71
C PHE A 1007 -37.09 -30.54 -8.64
N ARG A 1008 -38.34 -30.14 -8.39
CA ARG A 1008 -39.03 -29.07 -9.13
C ARG A 1008 -38.29 -27.73 -9.03
N SER A 1009 -37.96 -27.30 -7.82
CA SER A 1009 -37.20 -26.06 -7.61
C SER A 1009 -35.79 -26.14 -8.20
N SER A 1010 -35.15 -27.30 -8.17
CA SER A 1010 -33.84 -27.54 -8.79
C SER A 1010 -33.85 -27.27 -10.30
N ILE A 1011 -34.84 -27.80 -11.02
CA ILE A 1011 -34.97 -27.56 -12.47
C ILE A 1011 -35.33 -26.09 -12.75
N ALA A 1012 -36.21 -25.52 -11.93
CA ALA A 1012 -36.63 -24.13 -12.06
C ALA A 1012 -35.47 -23.13 -11.89
N LEU A 1013 -34.43 -23.45 -11.10
CA LEU A 1013 -33.24 -22.60 -10.99
C LEU A 1013 -32.51 -22.45 -12.33
N GLN A 1014 -32.34 -23.54 -13.08
CA GLN A 1014 -31.70 -23.47 -14.40
C GLN A 1014 -32.60 -22.76 -15.42
N GLU A 1015 -33.89 -23.09 -15.44
CA GLU A 1015 -34.85 -22.55 -16.42
C GLU A 1015 -34.97 -21.02 -16.32
N ASN A 1016 -34.93 -20.48 -15.09
CA ASN A 1016 -35.21 -19.08 -14.82
C ASN A 1016 -33.96 -18.21 -14.60
N LEU A 1017 -32.76 -18.74 -14.85
CA LEU A 1017 -31.51 -17.97 -14.76
C LEU A 1017 -31.30 -17.13 -16.03
N LEU A 1018 -31.91 -15.94 -16.04
CA LEU A 1018 -32.02 -15.04 -17.20
C LEU A 1018 -30.71 -14.36 -17.62
N ASP A 1019 -29.85 -14.09 -16.64
CA ASP A 1019 -28.71 -13.19 -16.77
C ASP A 1019 -27.39 -13.90 -16.49
N ASN A 1020 -26.27 -13.29 -16.94
CA ASN A 1020 -24.95 -13.72 -16.47
C ASN A 1020 -24.90 -13.58 -14.93
N LEU A 1021 -24.21 -14.49 -14.22
CA LEU A 1021 -24.12 -14.50 -12.74
C LEU A 1021 -23.68 -13.15 -12.13
N ASP A 1022 -23.02 -12.31 -12.91
CA ASP A 1022 -22.53 -10.99 -12.53
C ASP A 1022 -23.61 -9.90 -12.53
N ARG A 1023 -24.76 -10.14 -13.18
CA ARG A 1023 -25.91 -9.23 -13.22
C ARG A 1023 -27.00 -9.60 -12.20
N LEU A 1024 -26.87 -10.76 -11.53
CA LEU A 1024 -27.78 -11.14 -10.46
C LEU A 1024 -27.73 -10.10 -9.33
N PRO A 1025 -28.89 -9.70 -8.78
CA PRO A 1025 -28.95 -8.91 -7.55
C PRO A 1025 -28.10 -9.56 -6.43
N PRO A 1026 -27.34 -8.79 -5.63
CA PRO A 1026 -26.42 -9.34 -4.63
C PRO A 1026 -27.05 -10.35 -3.66
N HIS A 1027 -28.28 -10.10 -3.22
CA HIS A 1027 -29.02 -11.00 -2.32
C HIS A 1027 -29.35 -12.36 -2.96
N LEU A 1028 -29.76 -12.40 -4.23
CA LEU A 1028 -30.01 -13.65 -4.96
C LEU A 1028 -28.71 -14.42 -5.22
N ARG A 1029 -27.62 -13.70 -5.48
CA ARG A 1029 -26.29 -14.29 -5.62
C ARG A 1029 -25.83 -14.94 -4.31
N SER A 1030 -26.01 -14.25 -3.18
CA SER A 1030 -25.74 -14.79 -1.83
C SER A 1030 -26.59 -16.03 -1.54
N LEU A 1031 -27.89 -15.99 -1.80
CA LEU A 1031 -28.78 -17.12 -1.59
C LEU A 1031 -28.46 -18.33 -2.50
N LEU A 1032 -28.11 -18.09 -3.76
CA LEU A 1032 -27.64 -19.13 -4.69
C LEU A 1032 -26.36 -19.79 -4.19
N VAL A 1033 -25.41 -19.00 -3.72
CA VAL A 1033 -24.14 -19.47 -3.16
C VAL A 1033 -24.36 -20.31 -1.89
N GLN A 1034 -25.24 -19.85 -1.00
CA GLN A 1034 -25.66 -20.60 0.18
C GLN A 1034 -26.32 -21.93 -0.22
N ASP A 1035 -27.20 -21.90 -1.22
CA ASP A 1035 -27.86 -23.10 -1.75
C ASP A 1035 -26.86 -24.11 -2.30
N MET A 1036 -25.84 -23.69 -3.06
CA MET A 1036 -24.80 -24.58 -3.59
C MET A 1036 -24.06 -25.33 -2.47
N SER A 1037 -23.60 -24.60 -1.45
CA SER A 1037 -22.91 -25.20 -0.29
C SER A 1037 -23.85 -26.14 0.47
N ALA A 1038 -25.07 -25.71 0.72
CA ALA A 1038 -26.04 -26.46 1.53
C ALA A 1038 -26.56 -27.72 0.81
N SER A 1039 -26.72 -27.66 -0.51
CA SER A 1039 -27.15 -28.79 -1.33
C SER A 1039 -26.08 -29.89 -1.37
N TYR A 1040 -24.80 -29.51 -1.39
CA TYR A 1040 -23.71 -30.47 -1.25
C TYR A 1040 -23.65 -31.09 0.15
N GLN A 1041 -24.00 -30.33 1.21
CA GLN A 1041 -24.15 -30.91 2.56
C GLN A 1041 -25.30 -31.93 2.61
N MET A 1042 -26.40 -31.69 1.88
CA MET A 1042 -27.55 -32.60 1.76
C MET A 1042 -27.35 -33.77 0.79
N ARG A 1043 -26.17 -33.95 0.18
CA ARG A 1043 -25.96 -34.89 -0.93
C ARG A 1043 -26.40 -36.33 -0.63
N SER A 1044 -26.22 -36.81 0.60
CA SER A 1044 -26.64 -38.16 1.01
C SER A 1044 -28.16 -38.32 1.04
N ILE A 1045 -28.90 -37.25 1.41
CA ILE A 1045 -30.37 -37.24 1.43
C ILE A 1045 -30.90 -37.23 0.01
N VAL A 1046 -30.36 -36.36 -0.85
CA VAL A 1046 -30.76 -36.25 -2.26
C VAL A 1046 -30.50 -37.56 -3.01
N GLU A 1047 -29.39 -38.23 -2.71
CA GLU A 1047 -29.06 -39.54 -3.27
C GLU A 1047 -30.08 -40.61 -2.87
N LYS A 1048 -30.44 -40.69 -1.58
CA LYS A 1048 -31.46 -41.62 -1.07
C LYS A 1048 -32.84 -41.36 -1.66
N TRP A 1049 -33.23 -40.09 -1.86
CA TRP A 1049 -34.50 -39.76 -2.50
C TRP A 1049 -34.55 -40.25 -3.95
N ALA A 1050 -33.48 -40.01 -4.72
CA ALA A 1050 -33.40 -40.46 -6.11
C ALA A 1050 -33.38 -42.00 -6.23
N GLU A 1051 -32.80 -42.71 -5.26
CA GLU A 1051 -32.82 -44.18 -5.19
C GLU A 1051 -34.17 -44.75 -4.77
N SER A 1052 -34.90 -44.05 -3.89
CA SER A 1052 -36.17 -44.52 -3.34
C SER A 1052 -37.33 -44.40 -4.33
N ASP A 1053 -37.43 -43.26 -5.02
CA ASP A 1053 -38.48 -43.03 -6.04
C ASP A 1053 -37.99 -42.08 -7.14
N ILE A 1054 -37.36 -42.66 -8.17
CA ILE A 1054 -36.92 -41.92 -9.36
C ILE A 1054 -38.10 -41.32 -10.14
N GLY A 1055 -39.32 -41.85 -9.96
CA GLY A 1055 -40.53 -41.35 -10.61
C GLY A 1055 -40.88 -39.92 -10.21
N LEU A 1056 -40.42 -39.45 -9.05
CA LEU A 1056 -40.58 -38.04 -8.63
C LEU A 1056 -39.64 -37.10 -9.39
N VAL A 1057 -38.44 -37.58 -9.76
CA VAL A 1057 -37.52 -36.84 -10.66
C VAL A 1057 -38.13 -36.78 -12.06
N GLU A 1058 -38.63 -37.91 -12.57
CA GLU A 1058 -39.33 -37.98 -13.86
C GLU A 1058 -40.53 -37.03 -13.91
N LYS A 1059 -41.34 -36.99 -12.83
CA LYS A 1059 -42.46 -36.06 -12.70
C LYS A 1059 -42.02 -34.60 -12.77
N ALA A 1060 -40.96 -34.21 -12.05
CA ALA A 1060 -40.44 -32.85 -12.10
C ALA A 1060 -39.89 -32.46 -13.49
N ILE A 1061 -39.27 -33.42 -14.18
CA ILE A 1061 -38.81 -33.25 -15.57
C ILE A 1061 -40.00 -33.05 -16.51
N ASP A 1062 -41.03 -33.89 -16.41
CA ASP A 1062 -42.22 -33.83 -17.27
C ASP A 1062 -43.03 -32.53 -17.06
N GLU A 1063 -43.17 -32.06 -15.83
CA GLU A 1063 -43.80 -30.76 -15.49
C GLU A 1063 -43.09 -29.58 -16.19
N THR A 1064 -41.78 -29.69 -16.39
CA THR A 1064 -40.99 -28.64 -17.05
C THR A 1064 -41.01 -28.78 -18.58
N TRP A 1065 -41.04 -30.01 -19.09
CA TRP A 1065 -40.91 -30.31 -20.53
C TRP A 1065 -42.24 -30.22 -21.30
N ALA A 1066 -43.40 -30.40 -20.65
CA ALA A 1066 -44.71 -30.35 -21.31
C ALA A 1066 -45.17 -28.92 -21.68
N ASN A 1067 -45.81 -28.79 -22.86
CA ASN A 1067 -46.73 -27.67 -23.11
C ASN A 1067 -48.01 -27.95 -22.31
N ALA A 1068 -48.63 -26.93 -21.73
CA ALA A 1068 -49.78 -27.05 -20.83
C ALA A 1068 -51.03 -27.75 -21.42
N SER A 1069 -50.99 -28.14 -22.70
CA SER A 1069 -52.08 -28.79 -23.42
C SER A 1069 -51.96 -30.32 -23.60
N ASP A 1070 -50.80 -30.96 -23.37
CA ASP A 1070 -50.64 -32.42 -23.53
C ASP A 1070 -49.85 -33.05 -22.38
N LEU A 1071 -50.54 -33.47 -21.32
CA LEU A 1071 -50.01 -34.29 -20.22
C LEU A 1071 -49.84 -35.75 -20.65
N THR A 1072 -49.12 -36.02 -21.74
CA THR A 1072 -48.72 -37.39 -22.07
C THR A 1072 -47.47 -37.77 -21.27
N LYS A 1073 -47.63 -38.71 -20.33
CA LYS A 1073 -46.53 -39.24 -19.51
C LYS A 1073 -45.48 -39.86 -20.42
N ARG A 1074 -44.22 -39.39 -20.33
CA ARG A 1074 -43.11 -39.95 -21.11
C ARG A 1074 -42.63 -41.24 -20.45
N SER A 1075 -42.22 -42.21 -21.26
CA SER A 1075 -41.59 -43.43 -20.76
C SER A 1075 -40.07 -43.29 -20.84
N TYR A 1076 -39.41 -43.46 -19.70
CA TYR A 1076 -37.95 -43.38 -19.55
C TYR A 1076 -37.34 -44.79 -19.49
N SER A 1077 -36.15 -44.97 -20.07
CA SER A 1077 -35.34 -46.16 -19.84
C SER A 1077 -34.72 -46.15 -18.42
N PRO A 1078 -34.20 -47.28 -17.91
CA PRO A 1078 -33.59 -47.31 -16.59
C PRO A 1078 -32.48 -46.27 -16.44
N TRP A 1079 -32.60 -45.41 -15.44
CA TRP A 1079 -31.63 -44.35 -15.16
C TRP A 1079 -30.27 -44.92 -14.78
N LYS A 1080 -29.20 -44.42 -15.42
CA LYS A 1080 -27.82 -44.82 -15.17
C LYS A 1080 -27.03 -43.66 -14.59
N ARG A 1081 -26.21 -43.92 -13.56
CA ARG A 1081 -25.24 -42.94 -13.06
C ARG A 1081 -24.00 -42.91 -13.93
N LEU A 1082 -23.43 -41.73 -14.10
CA LEU A 1082 -22.15 -41.56 -14.77
C LEU A 1082 -20.99 -41.77 -13.80
N THR A 1083 -19.80 -42.10 -14.33
CA THR A 1083 -18.61 -42.43 -13.53
C THR A 1083 -17.60 -41.28 -13.50
N GLY A 1084 -16.65 -41.34 -12.56
CA GLY A 1084 -15.57 -40.36 -12.44
C GLY A 1084 -16.03 -38.99 -11.93
N LYS A 1085 -15.58 -37.91 -12.59
CA LYS A 1085 -15.88 -36.52 -12.21
C LYS A 1085 -17.36 -36.13 -12.39
N ASN A 1086 -18.14 -36.95 -13.09
CA ASN A 1086 -19.55 -36.71 -13.39
C ASN A 1086 -20.50 -37.55 -12.51
N SER A 1087 -20.04 -38.03 -11.35
CA SER A 1087 -20.80 -38.95 -10.48
C SER A 1087 -22.17 -38.46 -10.02
N TRP A 1088 -22.42 -37.13 -10.06
CA TRP A 1088 -23.70 -36.51 -9.71
C TRP A 1088 -24.68 -36.38 -10.87
N TRP A 1089 -24.32 -36.87 -12.06
CA TRP A 1089 -25.19 -36.91 -13.23
C TRP A 1089 -25.83 -38.29 -13.40
N ILE A 1090 -27.13 -38.29 -13.66
CA ILE A 1090 -27.90 -39.47 -14.08
C ILE A 1090 -28.37 -39.30 -15.53
N SER A 1091 -28.46 -40.40 -16.27
CA SER A 1091 -28.90 -40.40 -17.67
C SER A 1091 -29.97 -41.44 -17.96
N SER A 1092 -30.90 -41.09 -18.85
CA SER A 1092 -31.96 -41.98 -19.37
C SER A 1092 -32.28 -41.62 -20.83
N GLU A 1093 -33.00 -42.49 -21.53
CA GLU A 1093 -33.47 -42.28 -22.90
C GLU A 1093 -35.00 -42.37 -22.95
N THR A 1094 -35.64 -41.43 -23.63
CA THR A 1094 -37.10 -41.43 -23.82
C THR A 1094 -37.53 -42.45 -24.88
N ALA A 1095 -38.67 -43.12 -24.67
CA ALA A 1095 -39.22 -44.02 -25.66
C ALA A 1095 -39.60 -43.29 -26.98
N PRO A 1096 -39.45 -43.94 -28.15
CA PRO A 1096 -39.87 -43.37 -29.42
C PRO A 1096 -41.39 -43.18 -29.45
N ASN A 1097 -41.83 -41.98 -29.81
CA ASN A 1097 -43.23 -41.66 -30.07
C ASN A 1097 -43.36 -41.28 -31.55
N GLY A 1098 -44.35 -41.79 -32.30
CA GLY A 1098 -44.33 -41.98 -33.76
C GLY A 1098 -43.86 -40.85 -34.71
N SER A 1099 -43.57 -39.64 -34.22
CA SER A 1099 -43.03 -38.49 -34.98
C SER A 1099 -41.72 -37.90 -34.42
N ILE A 1100 -41.19 -38.42 -33.31
CA ILE A 1100 -40.03 -37.87 -32.55
C ILE A 1100 -39.04 -39.01 -32.24
N ALA A 1101 -37.75 -38.79 -32.53
CA ALA A 1101 -36.68 -39.74 -32.23
C ALA A 1101 -36.45 -39.90 -30.70
N PRO A 1102 -35.89 -41.04 -30.23
CA PRO A 1102 -35.46 -41.18 -28.84
C PRO A 1102 -34.52 -40.04 -28.44
N GLN A 1103 -34.80 -39.36 -27.33
CA GLN A 1103 -33.98 -38.26 -26.82
C GLN A 1103 -33.26 -38.70 -25.55
N ARG A 1104 -31.99 -38.32 -25.42
CA ARG A 1104 -31.19 -38.63 -24.22
C ARG A 1104 -31.32 -37.51 -23.19
N VAL A 1105 -31.63 -37.87 -21.95
CA VAL A 1105 -31.84 -36.95 -20.84
C VAL A 1105 -30.70 -37.11 -19.85
N HIS A 1106 -30.05 -36.01 -19.48
CA HIS A 1106 -29.08 -35.95 -18.39
C HIS A 1106 -29.60 -35.02 -17.30
N TYR A 1107 -29.58 -35.47 -16.05
CA TYR A 1107 -29.98 -34.67 -14.90
C TYR A 1107 -28.89 -34.66 -13.83
N HIS A 1108 -28.54 -33.49 -13.32
CA HIS A 1108 -27.60 -33.32 -12.21
C HIS A 1108 -28.37 -33.27 -10.88
N LEU A 1109 -28.15 -34.26 -10.00
CA LEU A 1109 -28.94 -34.43 -8.76
C LEU A 1109 -28.86 -33.24 -7.80
N LEU A 1110 -27.68 -32.64 -7.61
CA LEU A 1110 -27.49 -31.54 -6.66
C LEU A 1110 -27.80 -30.14 -7.25
N GLN A 1111 -27.29 -29.88 -8.46
CA GLN A 1111 -27.37 -28.56 -9.12
C GLN A 1111 -28.67 -28.37 -9.91
N GLY A 1112 -29.44 -29.44 -10.14
CA GLY A 1112 -30.70 -29.36 -10.89
C GLY A 1112 -30.53 -29.19 -12.40
N HIS A 1113 -29.32 -29.33 -12.94
CA HIS A 1113 -29.07 -29.16 -14.36
C HIS A 1113 -29.71 -30.28 -15.18
N LEU A 1114 -30.64 -29.92 -16.05
CA LEU A 1114 -31.34 -30.77 -16.99
C LEU A 1114 -30.86 -30.47 -18.42
N LEU A 1115 -30.32 -31.50 -19.08
CA LEU A 1115 -29.91 -31.49 -20.48
C LEU A 1115 -30.71 -32.52 -21.26
N VAL A 1116 -31.16 -32.15 -22.46
CA VAL A 1116 -31.80 -33.06 -23.41
C VAL A 1116 -30.99 -33.03 -24.70
N ASP A 1117 -30.55 -34.18 -25.18
CA ASP A 1117 -29.62 -34.32 -26.31
C ASP A 1117 -28.40 -33.39 -26.17
N ASP A 1118 -27.82 -33.40 -24.96
CA ASP A 1118 -26.67 -32.59 -24.54
C ASP A 1118 -26.87 -31.07 -24.56
N LYS A 1119 -28.12 -30.60 -24.66
CA LYS A 1119 -28.46 -29.18 -24.68
C LYS A 1119 -29.26 -28.79 -23.44
N PRO A 1120 -28.92 -27.67 -22.78
CA PRO A 1120 -29.66 -27.21 -21.63
C PRO A 1120 -31.06 -26.71 -22.00
N LEU A 1121 -32.01 -26.87 -21.07
CA LEU A 1121 -33.28 -26.15 -21.12
C LEU A 1121 -33.07 -24.67 -20.76
N GLY A 1122 -33.93 -23.81 -21.31
CA GLY A 1122 -33.99 -22.40 -20.94
C GLY A 1122 -33.71 -21.47 -22.10
N ARG A 1123 -32.43 -21.25 -22.46
CA ARG A 1123 -32.04 -20.12 -23.34
C ARG A 1123 -31.36 -20.56 -24.64
N LEU A 1124 -31.61 -19.80 -25.71
CA LEU A 1124 -30.82 -19.85 -26.94
C LEU A 1124 -29.36 -19.44 -26.67
N PRO A 1125 -28.36 -20.10 -27.29
CA PRO A 1125 -26.98 -19.61 -27.32
C PRO A 1125 -26.91 -18.16 -27.79
N LEU A 1126 -25.98 -17.38 -27.23
CA LEU A 1126 -25.80 -15.95 -27.57
C LEU A 1126 -25.56 -15.75 -29.07
N GLU A 1127 -24.81 -16.67 -29.69
CA GLU A 1127 -24.55 -16.71 -31.14
C GLU A 1127 -25.84 -16.71 -31.97
N ILE A 1128 -26.92 -17.30 -31.45
CA ILE A 1128 -28.23 -17.36 -32.11
C ILE A 1128 -29.10 -16.17 -31.67
N SER A 1129 -29.11 -15.81 -30.39
CA SER A 1129 -29.98 -14.73 -29.89
C SER A 1129 -29.54 -13.33 -30.35
N ASP A 1130 -28.25 -13.11 -30.62
CA ASP A 1130 -27.72 -11.81 -31.05
C ASP A 1130 -27.70 -11.62 -32.57
N ASP A 1131 -28.09 -12.64 -33.33
CA ASP A 1131 -28.22 -12.56 -34.79
C ASP A 1131 -29.30 -11.57 -35.22
N GLU A 1132 -29.03 -10.82 -36.28
CA GLU A 1132 -29.94 -9.79 -36.80
C GLU A 1132 -31.30 -10.37 -37.18
N SER A 1133 -31.33 -11.58 -37.77
CA SER A 1133 -32.56 -12.27 -38.18
C SER A 1133 -33.46 -12.60 -36.98
N MET A 1134 -32.85 -13.00 -35.86
CA MET A 1134 -33.58 -13.34 -34.64
C MET A 1134 -34.09 -12.09 -33.92
N ARG A 1135 -33.34 -10.97 -33.98
CA ARG A 1135 -33.78 -9.67 -33.46
C ARG A 1135 -34.90 -9.06 -34.29
N GLU A 1136 -34.86 -9.21 -35.61
CA GLU A 1136 -35.92 -8.77 -36.51
C GLU A 1136 -37.22 -9.55 -36.29
N LEU A 1137 -37.15 -10.88 -36.29
CA LEU A 1137 -38.35 -11.74 -36.18
C LEU A 1137 -39.05 -11.65 -34.81
N PHE A 1138 -38.29 -11.40 -33.75
CA PHE A 1138 -38.80 -11.50 -32.39
C PHE A 1138 -38.64 -10.21 -31.57
N GLU A 1139 -38.22 -9.09 -32.17
CA GLU A 1139 -38.16 -7.75 -31.56
C GLU A 1139 -37.48 -7.69 -30.18
N GLY A 1140 -36.52 -8.58 -29.91
CA GLY A 1140 -35.85 -8.67 -28.61
C GLY A 1140 -36.67 -9.34 -27.48
N ARG A 1141 -37.75 -10.06 -27.80
CA ARG A 1141 -38.53 -10.86 -26.84
C ARG A 1141 -37.68 -11.93 -26.15
N HIS A 1142 -38.05 -12.28 -24.92
CA HIS A 1142 -37.39 -13.33 -24.15
C HIS A 1142 -37.84 -14.72 -24.64
N LEU A 1143 -36.99 -15.40 -25.41
CA LEU A 1143 -37.31 -16.69 -26.03
C LEU A 1143 -36.81 -17.85 -25.17
N LEU A 1144 -37.70 -18.45 -24.38
CA LEU A 1144 -37.42 -19.73 -23.75
C LEU A 1144 -37.38 -20.84 -24.79
N THR A 1145 -36.37 -21.70 -24.72
CA THR A 1145 -36.17 -22.79 -25.66
C THR A 1145 -35.96 -24.13 -25.02
N ARG A 1146 -36.39 -25.17 -25.74
CA ARG A 1146 -36.05 -26.57 -25.49
C ARG A 1146 -35.34 -27.19 -26.69
N PRO A 1147 -34.62 -28.30 -26.54
CA PRO A 1147 -34.04 -29.00 -27.67
C PRO A 1147 -35.12 -29.47 -28.66
N SER A 1148 -34.84 -29.24 -29.95
CA SER A 1148 -35.79 -29.51 -31.05
C SER A 1148 -35.47 -30.84 -31.75
N GLY A 1149 -36.52 -31.63 -32.04
CA GLY A 1149 -36.42 -32.80 -32.90
C GLY A 1149 -36.31 -32.47 -34.41
N LEU A 1150 -36.54 -31.21 -34.80
CA LEU A 1150 -36.50 -30.72 -36.20
C LEU A 1150 -35.19 -29.97 -36.54
N LEU A 1151 -34.65 -29.17 -35.61
CA LEU A 1151 -33.42 -28.39 -35.76
C LEU A 1151 -32.52 -28.54 -34.52
N ASP A 1152 -32.13 -27.44 -33.87
CA ASP A 1152 -31.27 -27.45 -32.69
C ASP A 1152 -32.02 -27.05 -31.42
N TYR A 1153 -32.91 -26.08 -31.52
CA TYR A 1153 -33.75 -25.51 -30.47
C TYR A 1153 -35.18 -25.30 -30.97
N GLN A 1154 -36.16 -25.37 -30.08
CA GLN A 1154 -37.57 -25.07 -30.31
C GLN A 1154 -37.96 -23.99 -29.31
N ILE A 1155 -38.61 -22.92 -29.78
CA ILE A 1155 -39.19 -21.89 -28.91
C ILE A 1155 -40.40 -22.50 -28.19
N LEU A 1156 -40.42 -22.34 -26.87
CA LEU A 1156 -41.35 -23.05 -25.99
C LEU A 1156 -42.78 -22.49 -26.09
N ALA A 1157 -42.91 -21.19 -26.33
CA ALA A 1157 -44.19 -20.52 -26.63
C ALA A 1157 -44.52 -20.63 -28.13
N GLU A 1158 -45.79 -20.89 -28.45
CA GLU A 1158 -46.27 -20.78 -29.83
C GLU A 1158 -46.40 -19.30 -30.21
N MET A 1159 -45.76 -18.91 -31.31
CA MET A 1159 -45.74 -17.53 -31.78
C MET A 1159 -46.79 -17.36 -32.85
N GLU A 1160 -47.91 -16.72 -32.52
CA GLU A 1160 -49.04 -16.56 -33.46
C GLU A 1160 -49.52 -17.89 -34.05
N GLY A 1161 -49.51 -18.96 -33.25
CA GLY A 1161 -49.87 -20.32 -33.67
C GLY A 1161 -48.77 -21.09 -34.42
N HIS A 1162 -47.56 -20.54 -34.51
CA HIS A 1162 -46.38 -21.18 -35.11
C HIS A 1162 -45.53 -21.87 -34.04
N GLN A 1163 -45.17 -23.13 -34.28
CA GLN A 1163 -44.11 -23.80 -33.53
C GLN A 1163 -42.77 -23.51 -34.20
N VAL A 1164 -41.97 -22.66 -33.58
CA VAL A 1164 -40.72 -22.18 -34.15
C VAL A 1164 -39.55 -23.06 -33.71
N HIS A 1165 -38.74 -23.49 -34.66
CA HIS A 1165 -37.52 -24.26 -34.49
C HIS A 1165 -36.35 -23.46 -35.05
N VAL A 1166 -35.24 -23.40 -34.32
CA VAL A 1166 -34.06 -22.63 -34.67
C VAL A 1166 -32.82 -23.52 -34.60
N GLY A 1167 -31.85 -23.32 -35.49
CA GLY A 1167 -30.56 -23.99 -35.40
C GLY A 1167 -29.52 -23.43 -36.34
N ILE A 1168 -28.30 -23.94 -36.25
CA ILE A 1168 -27.18 -23.55 -37.10
C ILE A 1168 -26.95 -24.65 -38.14
N ARG A 1169 -26.93 -24.30 -39.42
CA ARG A 1169 -26.62 -25.17 -40.55
C ARG A 1169 -25.63 -24.46 -41.46
N ASP A 1170 -24.55 -25.14 -41.83
CA ASP A 1170 -23.48 -24.59 -42.69
C ASP A 1170 -22.94 -23.22 -42.21
N GLY A 1171 -22.88 -23.03 -40.89
CA GLY A 1171 -22.41 -21.78 -40.26
C GLY A 1171 -23.39 -20.61 -40.32
N ARG A 1172 -24.66 -20.83 -40.70
CA ARG A 1172 -25.72 -19.80 -40.72
C ARG A 1172 -26.94 -20.22 -39.91
N ILE A 1173 -27.66 -19.24 -39.36
CA ILE A 1173 -28.88 -19.48 -38.60
C ILE A 1173 -30.02 -19.83 -39.55
N THR A 1174 -30.72 -20.90 -39.21
CA THR A 1174 -31.90 -21.40 -39.90
C THR A 1174 -33.07 -21.36 -38.93
N VAL A 1175 -34.13 -20.65 -39.30
CA VAL A 1175 -35.40 -20.61 -38.57
C VAL A 1175 -36.46 -21.32 -39.40
N LYS A 1176 -37.13 -22.31 -38.81
CA LYS A 1176 -38.26 -23.04 -39.40
C LYS A 1176 -39.48 -22.92 -38.49
N ALA A 1177 -40.66 -22.86 -39.06
CA ALA A 1177 -41.90 -22.80 -38.31
C ALA A 1177 -42.89 -23.87 -38.80
N LEU A 1178 -43.50 -24.60 -37.87
CA LEU A 1178 -44.64 -25.47 -38.17
C LEU A 1178 -45.92 -24.67 -37.96
N PHE A 1179 -46.74 -24.54 -38.98
CA PHE A 1179 -48.02 -23.84 -38.92
C PHE A 1179 -49.09 -24.62 -39.68
N ARG A 1180 -50.14 -25.05 -38.98
CA ARG A 1180 -51.28 -25.79 -39.56
C ARG A 1180 -50.87 -26.97 -40.46
N GLY A 1181 -49.85 -27.73 -40.04
CA GLY A 1181 -49.33 -28.90 -40.78
C GLY A 1181 -48.37 -28.56 -41.94
N SER A 1182 -48.09 -27.28 -42.19
CA SER A 1182 -47.10 -26.84 -43.18
C SER A 1182 -45.78 -26.44 -42.50
N LEU A 1183 -44.65 -26.83 -43.11
CA LEU A 1183 -43.32 -26.43 -42.66
C LEU A 1183 -42.86 -25.20 -43.45
N LEU A 1184 -42.64 -24.09 -42.74
CA LEU A 1184 -42.15 -22.83 -43.28
C LEU A 1184 -40.67 -22.66 -42.92
N GLN A 1185 -39.91 -21.95 -43.76
CA GLN A 1185 -38.51 -21.59 -43.49
C GLN A 1185 -38.30 -20.09 -43.74
N PHE A 1186 -37.65 -19.43 -42.80
CA PHE A 1186 -37.28 -18.01 -42.90
C PHE A 1186 -36.16 -17.80 -43.93
N VAL A 1187 -36.27 -16.71 -44.69
CA VAL A 1187 -35.29 -16.27 -45.69
C VAL A 1187 -34.94 -14.81 -45.35
N PRO A 1188 -33.74 -14.53 -44.81
CA PRO A 1188 -33.30 -13.17 -44.46
C PRO A 1188 -33.08 -12.27 -45.66
#